data_AF-A0A3N6A7P6-F1
#
_entry.id   AF-A0A3N6A7P6-F1
#
_cell.length_a   1.000
_cell.length_b   1.000
_cell.length_c   1.000
_cell.angle_alpha   90.00
_cell.angle_beta   90.00
_cell.angle_gamma   90.00
#
_symmetry.space_group_name_H-M   'P 1'
#
loop_
_entity.id
_entity.type
_entity.pdbx_description
1 polymer ?
#
loop_
_entity_poly.entity_id
_entity_poly.type
_entity_poly.pdbx_seq_one_letter_code
_entity_poly.pdbx_strand_id
1 'polypeptide(L)'
;RRYQMLLPMMRTHNVGMWVVVTEEFHDDPLAWVIAPPRPYVGRRDIFVFADAGEAGLARIAITGYSEENVQRFFESPGEPAPADKTLAALVEKYKPSTIALSIGGSRGVTHSLTHDAWQFVTAALGPEASKRIVPAEPLIEELLDTRIPEEREHYQLLVEWTEHLGRRALSNEVITPGVTTVGDVRRWLYTQSHAAGFVPWFQPDVRVQRRSAANETSRGFLAVAKEAVVLEPGDVVHLDFGLNYMGLASDWQKMAYILAEGETDVPAGLKRAMANTNALQDALARISKPGKPAGDVHAETMAEVKAKGITAQIYSHPLGFQGHGLGPSIDMRSSSREPNAPPRPLRRGSYLAMELNTQTPVPEWNSQPVTVMAEDPVYLTEEGWRFFRPRQQAFYLVRPAAASGAGRVTYPDGLYAELRTNKGLIALQLEFEHAPMTVANFVGLAEGTLENKALPAGAPFFDGTVFHRVVPGHVIQAGAPVAGASGPGYNFPNEIVPALSHGRAGMLGMANAGPHTNTCQFYVTLGDRSYLDGNYTLFGQVFSGMDVVNAIVQGDWVDHVRIVRVGEKAKAFKSDTATFRALMASAEAAVKAADEKKARDEATIIKKNWPGTKPSRKGALIERRKAGSGPPPAAGQTVVARYTGRFLDGRPFASSAEEGRPVPGQVAQPFEFVVGKTRLNPGLDEALAEMRKGEHRRLILQGQAGYGRSGYTSPQKPGEKRFVISPNTTLVYELEVLEIRSS
;
A
#
# COMPACT_ATOMS: atom_id res chain seq x y z
N ARG A 1 8.83 -1.13 26.60
CA ARG A 1 9.11 -2.46 26.01
C ARG A 1 10.59 -2.78 26.04
N ARG A 2 11.49 -2.01 25.41
CA ARG A 2 12.94 -2.30 25.38
C ARG A 2 13.58 -2.60 26.74
N TYR A 3 13.27 -1.82 27.78
CA TYR A 3 13.78 -2.09 29.14
C TYR A 3 13.44 -3.50 29.67
N GLN A 4 12.34 -4.11 29.21
CA GLN A 4 11.96 -5.48 29.59
C GLN A 4 12.91 -6.53 29.01
N MET A 5 13.59 -6.22 27.90
CA MET A 5 14.54 -7.10 27.23
C MET A 5 15.96 -6.93 27.77
N LEU A 6 16.27 -5.77 28.34
CA LEU A 6 17.63 -5.40 28.71
C LEU A 6 18.21 -6.29 29.83
N LEU A 7 17.45 -6.60 30.88
CA LEU A 7 17.95 -7.45 31.96
C LEU A 7 18.29 -8.89 31.51
N PRO A 8 17.42 -9.60 30.75
CA PRO A 8 17.81 -10.86 30.13
C PRO A 8 19.10 -10.76 29.30
N MET A 9 19.25 -9.71 28.48
CA MET A 9 20.45 -9.51 27.66
C MET A 9 21.70 -9.27 28.53
N MET A 10 21.58 -8.43 29.56
CA MET A 10 22.66 -8.19 30.54
C MET A 10 23.12 -9.50 31.17
N ARG A 11 22.19 -10.36 31.61
CA ARG A 11 22.51 -11.67 32.18
C ARG A 11 23.19 -12.60 31.18
N THR A 12 22.70 -12.66 29.94
CA THR A 12 23.31 -13.44 28.85
C THR A 12 24.77 -13.03 28.59
N HIS A 13 25.06 -11.73 28.65
CA HIS A 13 26.41 -11.18 28.44
C HIS A 13 27.24 -11.02 29.72
N ASN A 14 26.78 -11.59 30.85
CA ASN A 14 27.44 -11.48 32.15
C ASN A 14 27.75 -10.02 32.54
N VAL A 15 26.77 -9.13 32.39
CA VAL A 15 26.81 -7.71 32.75
C VAL A 15 26.00 -7.48 34.03
N GLY A 16 26.68 -7.23 35.15
CA GLY A 16 26.02 -6.93 36.43
C GLY A 16 25.53 -5.49 36.55
N MET A 17 26.27 -4.55 35.95
CA MET A 17 25.90 -3.14 35.86
C MET A 17 26.36 -2.60 34.50
N TRP A 18 25.53 -1.81 33.84
CA TRP A 18 25.87 -1.10 32.60
C TRP A 18 25.77 0.40 32.82
N VAL A 19 26.83 1.13 32.49
CA VAL A 19 26.93 2.58 32.70
C VAL A 19 27.13 3.25 31.34
N VAL A 20 26.26 4.20 31.01
CA VAL A 20 26.34 5.02 29.81
C VAL A 20 26.50 6.48 30.23
N VAL A 21 27.51 7.15 29.69
CA VAL A 21 27.86 8.52 30.04
C VAL A 21 27.62 9.40 28.82
N THR A 22 26.90 10.49 29.02
CA THR A 22 26.64 11.50 27.99
C THR A 22 27.05 12.87 28.50
N GLU A 23 27.63 13.70 27.64
CA GLU A 23 28.28 14.96 28.01
C GLU A 23 27.88 16.06 27.02
N GLU A 24 27.02 17.00 27.41
CA GLU A 24 26.59 18.17 26.61
C GLU A 24 26.60 17.93 25.08
N PHE A 25 27.35 18.73 24.31
CA PHE A 25 27.44 18.68 22.84
C PHE A 25 28.12 17.41 22.28
N HIS A 26 28.34 16.40 23.13
CA HIS A 26 28.89 15.09 22.83
C HIS A 26 27.98 14.00 23.45
N ASP A 27 26.72 13.99 23.05
CA ASP A 27 25.75 13.00 23.51
C ASP A 27 26.19 11.58 23.08
N ASP A 28 26.07 10.61 23.99
CA ASP A 28 26.39 9.23 23.65
C ASP A 28 25.42 8.75 22.55
N PRO A 29 25.92 8.11 21.48
CA PRO A 29 25.09 7.61 20.39
C PRO A 29 24.04 6.58 20.80
N LEU A 30 24.05 6.06 22.04
CA LEU A 30 23.01 5.21 22.62
C LEU A 30 21.94 5.97 23.40
N ALA A 31 22.18 7.23 23.76
CA ALA A 31 21.33 7.97 24.68
C ALA A 31 19.86 7.99 24.22
N TRP A 32 19.62 8.20 22.94
CA TRP A 32 18.27 8.23 22.35
C TRP A 32 17.60 6.85 22.25
N VAL A 33 18.35 5.76 22.38
CA VAL A 33 17.82 4.37 22.44
C VAL A 33 17.47 3.98 23.87
N ILE A 34 18.29 4.41 24.83
CA ILE A 34 18.21 3.97 26.23
C ILE A 34 17.51 4.95 27.13
N ALA A 35 17.32 6.21 26.73
CA ALA A 35 16.69 7.26 27.51
C ALA A 35 15.62 7.98 26.67
N PRO A 36 14.57 8.53 27.30
CA PRO A 36 13.60 9.34 26.57
C PRO A 36 14.24 10.64 26.05
N PRO A 37 13.62 11.31 25.05
CA PRO A 37 14.10 12.61 24.59
C PRO A 37 14.22 13.61 25.75
N ARG A 38 15.37 14.29 25.79
CA ARG A 38 15.70 15.33 26.77
C ARG A 38 15.86 16.66 26.03
N PRO A 39 15.34 17.77 26.56
CA PRO A 39 15.56 19.10 25.97
C PRO A 39 16.98 19.61 26.21
N TYR A 40 17.69 19.08 27.22
CA TYR A 40 19.06 19.45 27.55
C TYR A 40 19.85 18.24 28.07
N VAL A 41 21.11 18.12 27.65
CA VAL A 41 22.07 17.15 28.19
C VAL A 41 23.00 17.90 29.13
N GLY A 42 23.09 17.47 30.39
CA GLY A 42 23.96 18.10 31.38
C GLY A 42 25.45 17.93 31.05
N ARG A 43 26.31 18.67 31.77
CA ARG A 43 27.78 18.56 31.67
C ARG A 43 28.25 17.10 31.70
N ARG A 44 27.60 16.28 32.52
CA ARG A 44 27.78 14.83 32.56
C ARG A 44 26.54 14.18 33.15
N ASP A 45 25.68 13.66 32.31
CA ASP A 45 24.59 12.80 32.75
C ASP A 45 25.01 11.33 32.61
N ILE A 46 24.61 10.49 33.56
CA ILE A 46 24.97 9.07 33.59
C ILE A 46 23.71 8.24 33.76
N PHE A 47 23.49 7.32 32.83
CA PHE A 47 22.44 6.31 32.92
C PHE A 47 23.04 4.99 33.40
N VAL A 48 22.49 4.46 34.50
CA VAL A 48 22.94 3.22 35.12
C VAL A 48 21.82 2.20 35.07
N PHE A 49 22.14 1.03 34.54
CA PHE A 49 21.29 -0.15 34.56
C PHE A 49 21.97 -1.21 35.44
N ALA A 50 21.30 -1.71 36.48
CA ALA A 50 21.87 -2.71 37.38
C ALA A 50 20.94 -3.91 37.55
N ASP A 51 21.52 -5.11 37.58
CA ASP A 51 20.80 -6.32 37.97
C ASP A 51 20.60 -6.32 39.49
N ALA A 52 19.37 -6.09 39.93
CA ALA A 52 19.00 -6.09 41.35
C ALA A 52 18.52 -7.47 41.84
N GLY A 53 18.88 -8.55 41.12
CA GLY A 53 18.50 -9.92 41.46
C GLY A 53 17.01 -10.15 41.22
N GLU A 54 16.30 -10.57 42.27
CA GLU A 54 14.85 -10.83 42.22
C GLU A 54 14.02 -9.56 42.03
N ALA A 55 14.55 -8.39 42.44
CA ALA A 55 13.90 -7.10 42.24
C ALA A 55 13.92 -6.62 40.77
N GLY A 56 14.64 -7.33 39.89
CA GLY A 56 14.68 -7.06 38.46
C GLY A 56 15.66 -5.96 38.07
N LEU A 57 15.32 -5.18 37.04
CA LEU A 57 16.21 -4.17 36.45
C LEU A 57 16.07 -2.83 37.20
N ALA A 58 17.13 -2.44 37.91
CA ALA A 58 17.24 -1.07 38.40
C ALA A 58 17.66 -0.14 37.25
N ARG A 59 16.99 1.02 37.14
CA ARG A 59 17.23 2.04 36.11
C ARG A 59 17.39 3.38 36.81
N ILE A 60 18.62 3.91 36.85
CA ILE A 60 18.95 5.15 37.54
C ILE A 60 19.46 6.15 36.52
N ALA A 61 19.00 7.40 36.63
CA ALA A 61 19.53 8.51 35.86
C ALA A 61 20.18 9.51 36.84
N ILE A 62 21.49 9.68 36.71
CA ILE A 62 22.27 10.66 37.45
C ILE A 62 22.38 11.87 36.53
N THR A 63 21.44 12.80 36.67
CA THR A 63 21.33 13.97 35.79
C THR A 63 21.55 15.26 36.57
N GLY A 64 22.10 16.28 35.92
CA GLY A 64 22.20 17.61 36.52
C GLY A 64 20.84 18.28 36.74
N TYR A 65 19.85 17.92 35.92
CA TYR A 65 18.47 18.42 35.98
C TYR A 65 17.51 17.24 35.81
N SER A 66 16.80 16.87 36.87
CA SER A 66 15.82 15.78 36.84
C SER A 66 14.49 16.28 36.30
N GLU A 67 14.09 15.77 35.14
CA GLU A 67 12.84 16.14 34.47
C GLU A 67 11.76 15.07 34.61
N GLU A 68 10.50 15.47 34.53
CA GLU A 68 9.35 14.56 34.60
C GLU A 68 9.47 13.41 33.57
N ASN A 69 9.94 13.72 32.35
CA ASN A 69 10.07 12.70 31.30
C ASN A 69 11.10 11.62 31.65
N VAL A 70 12.22 11.99 32.27
CA VAL A 70 13.25 11.05 32.75
C VAL A 70 12.70 10.26 33.95
N GLN A 71 12.06 10.93 34.91
CA GLN A 71 11.48 10.31 36.11
C GLN A 71 10.40 9.25 35.81
N ARG A 72 9.71 9.36 34.66
CA ARG A 72 8.77 8.31 34.21
C ARG A 72 9.43 6.96 33.96
N PHE A 73 10.73 6.93 33.67
CA PHE A 73 11.46 5.71 33.29
C PHE A 73 12.63 5.36 34.22
N PHE A 74 13.13 6.32 35.00
CA PHE A 74 14.32 6.19 35.83
C PHE A 74 14.08 6.68 37.25
N GLU A 75 14.77 6.06 38.21
CA GLU A 75 15.04 6.67 39.51
C GLU A 75 15.99 7.86 39.29
N SER A 76 15.48 9.07 39.48
CA SER A 76 16.20 10.32 39.23
C SER A 76 15.75 11.36 40.25
N PRO A 77 16.43 11.52 41.40
CA PRO A 77 16.00 12.43 42.46
C PRO A 77 15.93 13.87 41.95
N GLY A 78 14.97 14.65 42.47
CA GLY A 78 14.76 16.05 42.07
C GLY A 78 15.92 16.97 42.43
N GLU A 79 16.59 16.70 43.56
CA GLU A 79 17.85 17.36 43.93
C GLU A 79 19.04 16.51 43.47
N PRO A 80 19.90 17.03 42.58
CA PRO A 80 21.01 16.28 42.01
C PRO A 80 22.15 16.10 43.03
N ALA A 81 22.56 14.85 43.26
CA ALA A 81 23.76 14.53 44.01
C ALA A 81 24.99 14.43 43.09
N PRO A 82 26.22 14.70 43.59
CA PRO A 82 27.44 14.58 42.78
C PRO A 82 27.58 13.21 42.12
N ALA A 83 27.80 13.19 40.81
CA ALA A 83 27.70 11.96 40.02
C ALA A 83 28.72 10.89 40.40
N ASP A 84 29.90 11.30 40.85
CA ASP A 84 30.96 10.44 41.38
C ASP A 84 30.50 9.71 42.65
N LYS A 85 29.92 10.45 43.60
CA LYS A 85 29.42 9.91 44.86
C LYS A 85 28.24 8.98 44.65
N THR A 86 27.32 9.38 43.77
CA THR A 86 26.15 8.56 43.42
C THR A 86 26.57 7.26 42.76
N LEU A 87 27.49 7.30 41.78
CA LEU A 87 27.97 6.09 41.11
C LEU A 87 28.67 5.14 42.08
N ALA A 88 29.52 5.65 42.98
CA ALA A 88 30.15 4.85 44.02
C ALA A 88 29.12 4.19 44.95
N ALA A 89 28.09 4.92 45.38
CA ALA A 89 27.02 4.41 46.22
C ALA A 89 26.21 3.30 45.52
N LEU A 90 25.95 3.42 44.22
CA LEU A 90 25.25 2.39 43.44
C LEU A 90 26.09 1.10 43.34
N VAL A 91 27.41 1.21 43.18
CA VAL A 91 28.30 0.04 43.14
C VAL A 91 28.30 -0.70 44.48
N GLU A 92 28.30 0.02 45.60
CA GLU A 92 28.19 -0.60 46.93
C GLU A 92 26.81 -1.22 47.17
N LYS A 93 25.74 -0.54 46.71
CA LYS A 93 24.35 -1.02 46.85
C LYS A 93 24.12 -2.32 46.07
N TYR A 94 24.51 -2.38 44.81
CA TYR A 94 24.20 -3.49 43.91
C TYR A 94 25.30 -4.55 43.81
N LYS A 95 26.53 -4.23 44.22
CA LYS A 95 27.69 -5.14 44.23
C LYS A 95 27.85 -5.93 42.91
N PRO A 96 27.86 -5.26 41.74
CA PRO A 96 27.79 -5.94 40.45
C PRO A 96 29.02 -6.82 40.22
N SER A 97 28.84 -8.02 39.64
CA SER A 97 29.96 -8.91 39.27
C SER A 97 30.87 -8.28 38.21
N THR A 98 30.28 -7.52 37.29
CA THR A 98 30.94 -6.81 36.18
C THR A 98 30.31 -5.44 35.96
N ILE A 99 31.09 -4.50 35.45
CA ILE A 99 30.63 -3.14 35.09
C ILE A 99 30.92 -2.91 33.61
N ALA A 100 29.89 -2.96 32.78
CA ALA A 100 30.02 -2.77 31.34
C ALA A 100 30.09 -1.28 30.98
N LEU A 101 31.01 -0.94 30.09
CA LEU A 101 31.21 0.40 29.53
C LEU A 101 31.31 0.31 28.00
N SER A 102 30.91 1.36 27.28
CA SER A 102 31.02 1.47 25.81
C SER A 102 32.48 1.65 25.38
N ILE A 103 33.26 0.56 25.50
CA ILE A 103 34.68 0.46 25.18
C ILE A 103 34.96 -0.84 24.43
N GLY A 104 36.12 -0.93 23.79
CA GLY A 104 36.66 -2.18 23.23
C GLY A 104 36.06 -2.64 21.90
N GLY A 105 34.99 -2.00 21.43
CA GLY A 105 34.36 -2.32 20.14
C GLY A 105 34.98 -1.62 18.93
N SER A 106 34.57 -2.08 17.74
CA SER A 106 35.09 -1.60 16.44
C SER A 106 34.24 -0.50 15.77
N ARG A 107 33.07 -0.19 16.34
CA ARG A 107 32.10 0.79 15.80
C ARG A 107 31.89 1.94 16.79
N GLY A 108 31.61 3.14 16.26
CA GLY A 108 31.38 4.36 17.04
C GLY A 108 30.54 4.17 18.31
N VAL A 109 29.39 3.53 18.16
CA VAL A 109 28.42 3.30 19.26
C VAL A 109 28.88 2.28 20.30
N THR A 110 29.87 1.45 19.98
CA THR A 110 30.42 0.40 20.87
C THR A 110 31.71 0.85 21.58
N HIS A 111 32.25 2.01 21.23
CA HIS A 111 33.43 2.62 21.84
C HIS A 111 33.24 4.12 22.09
N SER A 112 32.03 4.53 22.42
CA SER A 112 31.63 5.94 22.54
C SER A 112 32.16 6.65 23.79
N LEU A 113 32.67 5.91 24.78
CA LEU A 113 33.14 6.52 26.02
C LEU A 113 34.43 7.31 25.77
N THR A 114 34.39 8.62 26.03
CA THR A 114 35.55 9.49 25.90
C THR A 114 36.63 9.13 26.94
N HIS A 115 37.88 9.48 26.66
CA HIS A 115 38.98 9.27 27.60
C HIS A 115 38.75 9.97 28.95
N ASP A 116 38.19 11.19 28.95
CA ASP A 116 37.95 11.95 30.18
C ASP A 116 36.75 11.40 30.96
N ALA A 117 35.71 10.92 30.27
CA ALA A 117 34.62 10.18 30.90
C ALA A 117 35.13 8.86 31.51
N TRP A 118 36.01 8.14 30.83
CA TRP A 118 36.69 6.96 31.38
C TRP A 118 37.46 7.27 32.66
N GLN A 119 38.27 8.34 32.67
CA GLN A 119 39.00 8.76 33.86
C GLN A 119 38.07 9.11 35.01
N PHE A 120 36.98 9.84 34.73
CA PHE A 120 35.98 10.18 35.73
C PHE A 120 35.30 8.94 36.32
N VAL A 121 34.82 8.04 35.47
CA VAL A 121 34.12 6.82 35.89
C VAL A 121 35.06 5.94 36.71
N THR A 122 36.28 5.68 36.23
CA THR A 122 37.23 4.83 36.97
C THR A 122 37.66 5.44 38.31
N ALA A 123 37.82 6.76 38.38
CA ALA A 123 38.07 7.46 39.64
C ALA A 123 36.88 7.33 40.62
N ALA A 124 35.64 7.49 40.14
CA ALA A 124 34.43 7.33 40.94
C ALA A 124 34.20 5.89 41.41
N LEU A 125 34.51 4.90 40.56
CA LEU A 125 34.40 3.48 40.88
C LEU A 125 35.48 3.03 41.90
N GLY A 126 36.64 3.65 41.88
CA GLY A 126 37.81 3.23 42.66
C GLY A 126 38.50 1.98 42.10
N PRO A 127 39.65 1.60 42.68
CA PRO A 127 40.55 0.60 42.09
C PRO A 127 39.96 -0.82 42.06
N GLU A 128 39.26 -1.26 43.11
CA GLU A 128 38.70 -2.61 43.16
C GLU A 128 37.52 -2.79 42.20
N ALA A 129 36.62 -1.81 42.12
CA ALA A 129 35.51 -1.90 41.17
C ALA A 129 35.98 -1.77 39.72
N SER A 130 37.02 -0.96 39.45
CA SER A 130 37.59 -0.80 38.12
C SER A 130 38.17 -2.09 37.53
N LYS A 131 38.62 -3.05 38.37
CA LYS A 131 39.06 -4.38 37.91
C LYS A 131 37.93 -5.23 37.30
N ARG A 132 36.67 -4.88 37.57
CA ARG A 132 35.46 -5.58 37.07
C ARG A 132 34.93 -4.97 35.77
N ILE A 133 35.62 -3.97 35.20
CA ILE A 133 35.16 -3.32 33.98
C ILE A 133 35.28 -4.29 32.79
N VAL A 134 34.23 -4.35 31.98
CA VAL A 134 34.17 -5.18 30.76
C VAL A 134 33.64 -4.38 29.56
N PRO A 135 33.99 -4.75 28.32
CA PRO A 135 33.38 -4.17 27.12
C PRO A 135 31.86 -4.40 27.07
N ALA A 136 31.09 -3.35 26.77
CA ALA A 136 29.65 -3.44 26.54
C ALA A 136 29.28 -3.83 25.10
N GLU A 137 30.26 -3.97 24.18
CA GLU A 137 30.02 -4.23 22.76
C GLU A 137 28.98 -5.35 22.48
N PRO A 138 29.07 -6.56 23.08
CA PRO A 138 28.10 -7.63 22.81
C PRO A 138 26.66 -7.30 23.25
N LEU A 139 26.52 -6.62 24.39
CA LEU A 139 25.23 -6.16 24.91
C LEU A 139 24.63 -5.07 24.01
N ILE A 140 25.45 -4.11 23.60
CA ILE A 140 25.04 -3.00 22.73
C ILE A 140 24.58 -3.56 21.37
N GLU A 141 25.34 -4.48 20.78
CA GLU A 141 24.97 -5.09 19.50
C GLU A 141 23.65 -5.86 19.60
N GLU A 142 23.45 -6.68 20.63
CA GLU A 142 22.19 -7.41 20.78
C GLU A 142 21.00 -6.46 21.01
N LEU A 143 21.19 -5.41 21.81
CA LEU A 143 20.15 -4.40 22.06
C LEU A 143 19.75 -3.67 20.77
N LEU A 144 20.71 -3.31 19.92
CA LEU A 144 20.45 -2.57 18.68
C LEU A 144 20.00 -3.48 17.52
N ASP A 145 20.37 -4.76 17.48
CA ASP A 145 19.90 -5.68 16.44
C ASP A 145 18.50 -6.24 16.75
N THR A 146 18.10 -6.27 18.03
CA THR A 146 16.79 -6.81 18.42
C THR A 146 15.67 -5.77 18.25
N ARG A 147 14.64 -6.13 17.48
CA ARG A 147 13.47 -5.29 17.19
C ARG A 147 12.29 -5.64 18.10
N ILE A 148 11.51 -4.63 18.48
CA ILE A 148 10.22 -4.84 19.16
C ILE A 148 9.08 -4.88 18.13
N PRO A 149 8.02 -5.68 18.33
CA PRO A 149 6.94 -5.83 17.35
C PRO A 149 6.29 -4.51 16.91
N GLU A 150 6.17 -3.55 17.83
CA GLU A 150 5.53 -2.25 17.60
C GLU A 150 6.30 -1.35 16.62
N GLU A 151 7.59 -1.61 16.37
CA GLU A 151 8.36 -0.84 15.38
C GLU A 151 7.97 -1.18 13.94
N ARG A 152 7.41 -2.38 13.72
CA ARG A 152 7.28 -2.95 12.38
C ARG A 152 6.39 -2.11 11.47
N GLU A 153 5.27 -1.62 11.97
CA GLU A 153 4.33 -0.81 11.19
C GLU A 153 4.95 0.55 10.82
N HIS A 154 5.67 1.17 11.76
CA HIS A 154 6.37 2.43 11.52
C HIS A 154 7.53 2.27 10.53
N TYR A 155 8.27 1.17 10.64
CA TYR A 155 9.33 0.86 9.71
C TYR A 155 8.77 0.59 8.31
N GLN A 156 7.66 -0.14 8.21
CA GLN A 156 7.01 -0.37 6.91
C GLN A 156 6.56 0.95 6.25
N LEU A 157 5.97 1.87 7.01
CA LEU A 157 5.64 3.21 6.51
C LEU A 157 6.88 3.97 6.01
N LEU A 158 8.00 3.89 6.73
CA LEU A 158 9.26 4.51 6.31
C LEU A 158 9.76 3.93 4.98
N VAL A 159 9.72 2.61 4.82
CA VAL A 159 10.10 1.96 3.54
C VAL A 159 9.16 2.37 2.41
N GLU A 160 7.85 2.50 2.68
CA GLU A 160 6.86 2.96 1.70
C GLU A 160 7.15 4.38 1.18
N TRP A 161 7.50 5.30 2.09
CA TRP A 161 7.88 6.66 1.71
C TRP A 161 9.21 6.72 0.95
N THR A 162 10.19 5.92 1.36
CA THR A 162 11.48 5.80 0.67
C THR A 162 11.26 5.33 -0.78
N GLU A 163 10.46 4.28 -0.96
CA GLU A 163 10.10 3.74 -2.27
C GLU A 163 9.30 4.77 -3.11
N HIS A 164 8.32 5.44 -2.51
CA HIS A 164 7.48 6.42 -3.19
C HIS A 164 8.31 7.58 -3.78
N LEU A 165 9.19 8.17 -2.98
CA LEU A 165 10.05 9.27 -3.42
C LEU A 165 11.10 8.79 -4.42
N GLY A 166 11.74 7.64 -4.16
CA GLY A 166 12.74 7.06 -5.06
C GLY A 166 12.18 6.74 -6.46
N ARG A 167 10.96 6.19 -6.53
CA ARG A 167 10.28 5.92 -7.81
C ARG A 167 9.97 7.18 -8.60
N ARG A 168 9.47 8.23 -7.95
CA ARG A 168 9.19 9.53 -8.59
C ARG A 168 10.47 10.19 -9.11
N ALA A 169 11.54 10.14 -8.33
CA ALA A 169 12.87 10.60 -8.74
C ALA A 169 13.41 9.87 -9.97
N LEU A 170 13.12 8.58 -10.10
CA LEU A 170 13.47 7.73 -11.24
C LEU A 170 12.38 7.69 -12.34
N SER A 171 11.63 8.77 -12.52
CA SER A 171 10.55 8.87 -13.50
C SER A 171 10.63 10.12 -14.36
N ASN A 172 9.76 10.23 -15.37
CA ASN A 172 9.60 11.44 -16.17
C ASN A 172 9.04 12.65 -15.43
N GLU A 173 8.63 12.50 -14.16
CA GLU A 173 8.32 13.67 -13.30
C GLU A 173 9.57 14.52 -13.08
N VAL A 174 10.73 13.88 -12.91
CA VAL A 174 11.99 14.54 -12.54
C VAL A 174 13.01 14.47 -13.68
N ILE A 175 13.08 13.33 -14.35
CA ILE A 175 14.07 13.08 -15.39
C ILE A 175 13.50 13.45 -16.76
N THR A 176 14.04 14.52 -17.33
CA THR A 176 13.96 14.88 -18.74
C THR A 176 15.28 14.49 -19.40
N PRO A 177 15.34 13.39 -20.17
CA PRO A 177 16.59 12.95 -20.77
C PRO A 177 17.21 14.00 -21.70
N GLY A 178 18.53 14.16 -21.61
CA GLY A 178 19.30 15.20 -22.29
C GLY A 178 19.28 16.56 -21.60
N VAL A 179 18.55 16.71 -20.48
CA VAL A 179 18.42 17.98 -19.76
C VAL A 179 18.72 17.79 -18.26
N THR A 180 18.01 16.88 -17.60
CA THR A 180 18.14 16.67 -16.15
C THR A 180 19.51 16.11 -15.81
N THR A 181 20.17 16.73 -14.84
CA THR A 181 21.44 16.24 -14.31
C THR A 181 21.24 15.34 -13.10
N VAL A 182 22.27 14.56 -12.76
CA VAL A 182 22.33 13.81 -11.49
C VAL A 182 22.11 14.72 -10.27
N GLY A 183 22.68 15.92 -10.29
CA GLY A 183 22.49 16.91 -9.22
C GLY A 183 21.04 17.38 -9.08
N ASP A 184 20.29 17.45 -10.19
CA ASP A 184 18.87 17.82 -10.17
C ASP A 184 18.00 16.77 -9.50
N VAL A 185 18.24 15.49 -9.81
CA VAL A 185 17.56 14.36 -9.16
C VAL A 185 17.82 14.38 -7.65
N ARG A 186 19.08 14.56 -7.25
CA ARG A 186 19.47 14.64 -5.83
C ARG A 186 18.80 15.81 -5.11
N ARG A 187 18.82 17.00 -5.70
CA ARG A 187 18.19 18.19 -5.13
C ARG A 187 16.68 17.98 -4.95
N TRP A 188 16.02 17.41 -5.96
CA TRP A 188 14.61 17.07 -5.87
C TRP A 188 14.33 16.12 -4.70
N LEU A 189 15.13 15.07 -4.53
CA LEU A 189 14.98 14.13 -3.41
C LEU A 189 15.11 14.82 -2.06
N TYR A 190 16.11 15.69 -1.86
CA TYR A 190 16.24 16.46 -0.62
C TYR A 190 15.00 17.33 -0.36
N THR A 191 14.56 18.09 -1.36
CA THR A 191 13.40 18.97 -1.23
C THR A 191 12.13 18.19 -0.88
N GLN A 192 11.86 17.08 -1.58
CA GLN A 192 10.65 16.30 -1.35
C GLN A 192 10.69 15.51 -0.04
N SER A 193 11.86 15.01 0.35
CA SER A 193 12.03 14.33 1.65
C SER A 193 11.69 15.28 2.80
N HIS A 194 12.26 16.50 2.78
CA HIS A 194 11.98 17.50 3.81
C HIS A 194 10.53 17.98 3.78
N ALA A 195 9.95 18.19 2.60
CA ALA A 195 8.53 18.55 2.47
C ALA A 195 7.59 17.49 3.06
N ALA A 196 7.99 16.21 2.99
CA ALA A 196 7.25 15.09 3.58
C ALA A 196 7.57 14.84 5.07
N GLY A 197 8.44 15.65 5.69
CA GLY A 197 8.80 15.51 7.11
C GLY A 197 9.89 14.47 7.40
N PHE A 198 10.59 14.00 6.37
CA PHE A 198 11.70 13.06 6.49
C PHE A 198 13.05 13.76 6.31
N VAL A 199 14.11 13.08 6.72
CA VAL A 199 15.50 13.52 6.52
C VAL A 199 16.27 12.38 5.88
N PRO A 200 16.88 12.57 4.70
CA PRO A 200 17.81 11.58 4.16
C PRO A 200 18.97 11.36 5.12
N TRP A 201 19.27 10.10 5.47
CA TRP A 201 20.32 9.81 6.45
C TRP A 201 21.73 9.81 5.84
N PHE A 202 21.80 9.76 4.52
CA PHE A 202 22.99 9.94 3.72
C PHE A 202 22.66 10.75 2.47
N GLN A 203 23.69 11.07 1.69
CA GLN A 203 23.50 11.70 0.38
C GLN A 203 22.85 10.71 -0.59
N PRO A 204 21.72 11.05 -1.24
CA PRO A 204 21.19 10.21 -2.30
C PRO A 204 22.23 10.05 -3.41
N ASP A 205 22.68 8.82 -3.59
CA ASP A 205 23.72 8.48 -4.55
C ASP A 205 23.07 8.01 -5.85
N VAL A 206 23.48 8.65 -6.95
CA VAL A 206 23.00 8.32 -8.30
C VAL A 206 24.20 7.86 -9.11
N ARG A 207 24.06 6.74 -9.80
CA ARG A 207 25.10 6.17 -10.66
C ARG A 207 24.54 6.00 -12.07
N VAL A 208 25.40 6.12 -13.08
CA VAL A 208 25.00 6.04 -14.49
C VAL A 208 25.93 5.06 -15.21
N GLN A 209 25.33 4.07 -15.89
CA GLN A 209 26.02 3.15 -16.78
C GLN A 209 25.52 3.37 -18.20
N ARG A 210 26.45 3.64 -19.13
CA ARG A 210 26.14 3.90 -20.54
C ARG A 210 26.80 2.86 -21.44
N ARG A 211 26.13 2.56 -22.56
CA ARG A 211 26.68 1.69 -23.61
C ARG A 211 27.99 2.27 -24.15
N SER A 212 29.02 1.43 -24.28
CA SER A 212 30.34 1.79 -24.84
C SER A 212 31.11 2.89 -24.06
N ALA A 213 30.70 3.22 -22.84
CA ALA A 213 31.48 4.10 -21.97
C ALA A 213 32.65 3.30 -21.34
N ALA A 214 33.84 3.89 -21.33
CA ALA A 214 34.97 3.33 -20.60
C ALA A 214 34.77 3.53 -19.09
N ASN A 215 35.24 2.59 -18.27
CA ASN A 215 35.31 2.79 -16.83
C ASN A 215 36.34 3.86 -16.52
N GLU A 216 35.90 5.06 -16.15
CA GLU A 216 36.79 6.19 -15.81
C GLU A 216 37.54 5.98 -14.49
N THR A 217 37.06 5.05 -13.64
CA THR A 217 37.65 4.77 -12.32
C THR A 217 37.80 3.28 -12.09
N SER A 218 38.69 2.91 -11.15
CA SER A 218 38.84 1.52 -10.69
C SER A 218 37.59 0.96 -10.01
N ARG A 219 36.64 1.81 -9.61
CA ARG A 219 35.34 1.41 -9.04
C ARG A 219 34.26 1.19 -10.12
N GLY A 220 34.48 1.60 -11.36
CA GLY A 220 33.51 1.47 -12.46
C GLY A 220 32.14 2.03 -12.08
N PHE A 221 31.06 1.29 -12.38
CA PHE A 221 29.68 1.67 -12.05
C PHE A 221 29.42 1.84 -10.55
N LEU A 222 30.25 1.29 -9.64
CA LEU A 222 30.07 1.49 -8.20
C LEU A 222 30.41 2.93 -7.75
N ALA A 223 31.10 3.71 -8.60
CA ALA A 223 31.37 5.11 -8.32
C ALA A 223 30.13 5.98 -8.54
N VAL A 224 29.83 6.85 -7.56
CA VAL A 224 28.77 7.86 -7.65
C VAL A 224 29.06 8.81 -8.81
N ALA A 225 28.05 9.08 -9.64
CA ALA A 225 28.19 10.00 -10.76
C ALA A 225 28.38 11.45 -10.24
N LYS A 226 29.17 12.24 -10.99
CA LYS A 226 29.31 13.67 -10.71
C LYS A 226 27.95 14.35 -10.89
N GLU A 227 27.65 15.36 -10.07
CA GLU A 227 26.36 16.09 -10.15
C GLU A 227 26.08 16.67 -11.54
N ALA A 228 27.10 17.10 -12.26
CA ALA A 228 26.98 17.69 -13.59
C ALA A 228 26.69 16.67 -14.72
N VAL A 229 26.69 15.36 -14.44
CA VAL A 229 26.36 14.34 -15.45
C VAL A 229 24.91 14.53 -15.88
N VAL A 230 24.70 14.75 -17.18
CA VAL A 230 23.38 14.79 -17.80
C VAL A 230 22.91 13.36 -18.08
N LEU A 231 21.68 13.06 -17.68
CA LEU A 231 21.05 11.76 -17.91
C LEU A 231 20.56 11.69 -19.36
N GLU A 232 21.02 10.70 -20.13
CA GLU A 232 20.79 10.60 -21.57
C GLU A 232 19.93 9.38 -21.94
N PRO A 233 19.26 9.40 -23.11
CA PRO A 233 18.65 8.20 -23.69
C PRO A 233 19.65 7.03 -23.77
N GLY A 234 19.24 5.85 -23.33
CA GLY A 234 20.07 4.64 -23.27
C GLY A 234 20.84 4.44 -21.96
N ASP A 235 20.72 5.36 -21.00
CA ASP A 235 21.35 5.20 -19.68
C ASP A 235 20.64 4.16 -18.81
N VAL A 236 21.44 3.33 -18.15
CA VAL A 236 21.04 2.63 -16.93
C VAL A 236 21.38 3.53 -15.75
N VAL A 237 20.36 3.91 -14.98
CA VAL A 237 20.49 4.80 -13.83
C VAL A 237 20.23 3.99 -12.56
N HIS A 238 21.09 4.11 -11.57
CA HIS A 238 20.88 3.56 -10.23
C HIS A 238 20.65 4.70 -9.26
N LEU A 239 19.73 4.50 -8.33
CA LEU A 239 19.52 5.37 -7.17
C LEU A 239 19.70 4.54 -5.91
N ASP A 240 20.41 5.13 -4.96
CA ASP A 240 20.67 4.65 -3.62
C ASP A 240 20.22 5.73 -2.62
N PHE A 241 19.23 5.39 -1.80
CA PHE A 241 18.45 6.36 -1.06
C PHE A 241 17.83 5.79 0.21
N GLY A 242 17.97 6.51 1.31
CA GLY A 242 17.40 6.12 2.60
C GLY A 242 16.98 7.32 3.45
N LEU A 243 15.98 7.11 4.28
CA LEU A 243 15.33 8.13 5.09
C LEU A 243 15.39 7.78 6.57
N ASN A 244 15.42 8.81 7.43
CA ASN A 244 15.20 8.70 8.86
C ASN A 244 13.75 9.05 9.23
N TYR A 245 13.13 8.23 10.09
CA TYR A 245 11.82 8.47 10.69
C TYR A 245 11.73 7.85 12.09
N MET A 246 11.37 8.67 13.09
CA MET A 246 11.25 8.22 14.49
C MET A 246 12.48 7.45 15.02
N GLY A 247 13.68 7.87 14.59
CA GLY A 247 14.94 7.22 14.96
C GLY A 247 15.23 5.92 14.20
N LEU A 248 14.40 5.51 13.25
CA LEU A 248 14.67 4.39 12.34
C LEU A 248 15.19 4.89 11.00
N ALA A 249 16.06 4.11 10.37
CA ALA A 249 16.63 4.39 9.06
C ALA A 249 16.25 3.29 8.05
N SER A 250 15.76 3.68 6.88
CA SER A 250 15.62 2.79 5.72
C SER A 250 16.86 2.85 4.84
N ASP A 251 17.08 1.82 4.03
CA ASP A 251 18.09 1.83 2.97
C ASP A 251 17.56 1.09 1.75
N TRP A 252 17.75 1.67 0.56
CA TRP A 252 17.02 1.25 -0.63
C TRP A 252 17.76 1.64 -1.90
N GLN A 253 17.91 0.67 -2.80
CA GLN A 253 18.54 0.84 -4.11
C GLN A 253 17.68 0.27 -5.21
N LYS A 254 17.54 1.01 -6.31
CA LYS A 254 16.81 0.57 -7.51
C LYS A 254 17.42 1.07 -8.81
N MET A 255 17.00 0.40 -9.87
CA MET A 255 17.48 0.62 -11.23
C MET A 255 16.37 1.23 -12.11
N ALA A 256 16.72 2.24 -12.89
CA ALA A 256 15.93 2.75 -13.99
C ALA A 256 16.70 2.58 -15.30
N TYR A 257 15.95 2.55 -16.41
CA TYR A 257 16.48 2.58 -17.75
C TYR A 257 15.82 3.73 -18.50
N ILE A 258 16.65 4.60 -19.07
CA ILE A 258 16.19 5.64 -19.97
C ILE A 258 16.13 5.04 -21.36
N LEU A 259 14.94 4.94 -21.96
CA LEU A 259 14.81 4.34 -23.30
C LEU A 259 15.68 5.09 -24.30
N ALA A 260 16.46 4.35 -25.09
CA ALA A 260 17.14 4.93 -26.23
C ALA A 260 16.13 5.29 -27.33
N GLU A 261 16.57 6.08 -28.31
CA GLU A 261 15.72 6.43 -29.44
C GLU A 261 15.24 5.17 -30.19
N GLY A 262 13.93 5.10 -30.45
CA GLY A 262 13.28 3.97 -31.11
C GLY A 262 12.96 2.77 -30.21
N GLU A 263 13.42 2.75 -28.96
CA GLU A 263 13.06 1.70 -28.01
C GLU A 263 11.68 1.96 -27.38
N THR A 264 10.87 0.90 -27.29
CA THR A 264 9.56 0.94 -26.62
C THR A 264 9.58 0.31 -25.23
N ASP A 265 10.63 -0.48 -24.94
CA ASP A 265 10.80 -1.29 -23.73
C ASP A 265 12.29 -1.56 -23.49
N VAL A 266 12.63 -2.04 -22.28
CA VAL A 266 14.00 -2.40 -21.86
C VAL A 266 14.56 -3.52 -22.75
N PRO A 267 15.81 -3.40 -23.25
CA PRO A 267 16.53 -4.48 -23.92
C PRO A 267 16.47 -5.82 -23.20
N ALA A 268 16.37 -6.91 -23.95
CA ALA A 268 16.22 -8.26 -23.39
C ALA A 268 17.43 -8.66 -22.52
N GLY A 269 18.64 -8.25 -22.88
CA GLY A 269 19.84 -8.46 -22.07
C GLY A 269 19.80 -7.75 -20.71
N LEU A 270 19.27 -6.53 -20.65
CA LEU A 270 19.07 -5.82 -19.39
C LEU A 270 18.00 -6.53 -18.53
N LYS A 271 16.89 -6.96 -19.13
CA LYS A 271 15.88 -7.77 -18.41
C LYS A 271 16.47 -9.05 -17.82
N ARG A 272 17.36 -9.74 -18.55
CA ARG A 272 18.11 -10.91 -18.02
C ARG A 272 19.02 -10.51 -16.85
N ALA A 273 19.68 -9.35 -16.91
CA ALA A 273 20.50 -8.85 -15.81
C ALA A 273 19.67 -8.65 -14.53
N MET A 274 18.48 -8.05 -14.64
CA MET A 274 17.53 -7.93 -13.52
C MET A 274 17.10 -9.30 -12.98
N ALA A 275 16.82 -10.27 -13.86
CA ALA A 275 16.46 -11.62 -13.45
C ALA A 275 17.59 -12.33 -12.67
N ASN A 276 18.86 -12.13 -13.07
CA ASN A 276 20.01 -12.67 -12.35
C ASN A 276 20.15 -12.07 -10.94
N THR A 277 19.95 -10.75 -10.79
CA THR A 277 19.94 -10.11 -9.47
C THR A 277 18.80 -10.62 -8.59
N ASN A 278 17.61 -10.81 -9.15
CA ASN A 278 16.48 -11.40 -8.41
C ASN A 278 16.76 -12.83 -7.96
N ALA A 279 17.45 -13.63 -8.79
CA ALA A 279 17.84 -15.00 -8.43
C ALA A 279 18.86 -15.02 -7.27
N LEU A 280 19.72 -14.02 -7.16
CA LEU A 280 20.59 -13.84 -6.01
C LEU A 280 19.80 -13.44 -4.75
N GLN A 281 18.86 -12.50 -4.85
CA GLN A 281 17.97 -12.16 -3.74
C GLN A 281 17.17 -13.39 -3.25
N ASP A 282 16.67 -14.23 -4.16
CA ASP A 282 15.97 -15.47 -3.82
C ASP A 282 16.83 -16.47 -3.06
N ALA A 283 18.08 -16.66 -3.49
CA ALA A 283 19.03 -17.54 -2.81
C ALA A 283 19.33 -17.02 -1.40
N LEU A 284 19.70 -15.74 -1.28
CA LEU A 284 20.02 -15.12 0.01
C LEU A 284 18.84 -15.17 0.98
N ALA A 285 17.63 -14.86 0.49
CA ALA A 285 16.41 -14.88 1.28
C ALA A 285 16.12 -16.26 1.88
N ARG A 286 16.23 -17.32 1.07
CA ARG A 286 15.91 -18.70 1.47
C ARG A 286 16.99 -19.33 2.36
N ILE A 287 18.27 -19.08 2.07
CA ILE A 287 19.42 -19.69 2.78
C ILE A 287 19.57 -19.13 4.19
N SER A 288 19.21 -17.87 4.38
CA SER A 288 19.28 -17.18 5.67
C SER A 288 18.26 -17.76 6.65
N LYS A 289 18.72 -18.10 7.86
CA LYS A 289 17.89 -18.66 8.94
C LYS A 289 18.29 -18.09 10.30
N PRO A 290 17.35 -17.94 11.25
CA PRO A 290 17.70 -17.61 12.63
C PRO A 290 18.78 -18.57 13.18
N GLY A 291 19.76 -18.01 13.88
CA GLY A 291 20.88 -18.75 14.46
C GLY A 291 22.01 -19.10 13.48
N LYS A 292 21.79 -19.02 12.16
CA LYS A 292 22.82 -19.36 11.17
C LYS A 292 23.90 -18.26 11.13
N PRO A 293 25.19 -18.60 11.13
CA PRO A 293 26.26 -17.60 10.98
C PRO A 293 26.18 -16.87 9.64
N ALA A 294 26.34 -15.54 9.66
CA ALA A 294 26.28 -14.73 8.44
C ALA A 294 27.36 -15.09 7.40
N GLY A 295 28.54 -15.57 7.84
CA GLY A 295 29.60 -16.05 6.96
C GLY A 295 29.19 -17.30 6.17
N ASP A 296 28.49 -18.24 6.81
CA ASP A 296 27.98 -19.46 6.17
C ASP A 296 26.88 -19.12 5.17
N VAL A 297 25.97 -18.21 5.54
CA VAL A 297 24.93 -17.69 4.63
C VAL A 297 25.56 -17.08 3.39
N HIS A 298 26.58 -16.23 3.55
CA HIS A 298 27.31 -15.64 2.43
C HIS A 298 27.94 -16.73 1.54
N ALA A 299 28.72 -17.65 2.12
CA ALA A 299 29.43 -18.69 1.38
C ALA A 299 28.49 -19.60 0.60
N GLU A 300 27.41 -20.06 1.22
CA GLU A 300 26.40 -20.92 0.56
C GLU A 300 25.64 -20.19 -0.55
N THR A 301 25.26 -18.93 -0.31
CA THR A 301 24.57 -18.11 -1.32
C THR A 301 25.44 -17.89 -2.54
N MET A 302 26.71 -17.52 -2.32
CA MET A 302 27.68 -17.31 -3.39
C MET A 302 27.97 -18.60 -4.17
N ALA A 303 28.04 -19.75 -3.49
CA ALA A 303 28.19 -21.05 -4.14
C ALA A 303 27.01 -21.39 -5.05
N GLU A 304 25.76 -21.14 -4.60
CA GLU A 304 24.57 -21.41 -5.39
C GLU A 304 24.47 -20.55 -6.65
N VAL A 305 24.71 -19.24 -6.55
CA VAL A 305 24.61 -18.35 -7.72
C VAL A 305 25.77 -18.56 -8.69
N LYS A 306 26.97 -18.91 -8.18
CA LYS A 306 28.10 -19.32 -9.01
C LYS A 306 27.78 -20.58 -9.82
N ALA A 307 27.09 -21.56 -9.24
CA ALA A 307 26.64 -22.76 -9.96
C ALA A 307 25.63 -22.43 -11.08
N LYS A 308 24.93 -21.30 -11.00
CA LYS A 308 24.03 -20.76 -12.05
C LYS A 308 24.76 -19.87 -13.07
N GLY A 309 26.08 -19.71 -12.96
CA GLY A 309 26.87 -18.85 -13.85
C GLY A 309 26.67 -17.35 -13.61
N ILE A 310 26.14 -16.95 -12.46
CA ILE A 310 25.90 -15.54 -12.12
C ILE A 310 27.15 -14.97 -11.43
N THR A 311 27.71 -13.90 -11.99
CA THR A 311 28.77 -13.11 -11.34
C THR A 311 28.13 -12.13 -10.39
N ALA A 312 28.48 -12.19 -9.11
CA ALA A 312 27.76 -11.45 -8.08
C ALA A 312 28.61 -10.99 -6.90
N GLN A 313 28.07 -10.05 -6.11
CA GLN A 313 28.62 -9.58 -4.86
C GLN A 313 27.48 -9.33 -3.85
N ILE A 314 27.70 -9.69 -2.59
CA ILE A 314 26.77 -9.41 -1.48
C ILE A 314 27.50 -8.50 -0.48
N TYR A 315 26.82 -7.44 -0.06
CA TYR A 315 27.34 -6.44 0.88
C TYR A 315 26.27 -6.02 1.90
N SER A 316 25.28 -6.89 2.10
CA SER A 316 24.10 -6.67 2.93
C SER A 316 24.47 -6.43 4.41
N HIS A 317 23.87 -5.41 5.00
CA HIS A 317 24.16 -4.98 6.36
C HIS A 317 22.90 -4.83 7.22
N PRO A 318 23.02 -4.87 8.55
CA PRO A 318 21.88 -4.66 9.45
C PRO A 318 21.24 -3.28 9.27
N LEU A 319 19.93 -3.22 9.48
CA LEU A 319 19.14 -2.00 9.53
C LEU A 319 18.47 -1.84 10.90
N GLY A 320 18.08 -0.61 11.21
CA GLY A 320 17.28 -0.31 12.38
C GLY A 320 17.41 1.15 12.75
N PHE A 321 18.15 1.40 13.80
CA PHE A 321 18.38 2.74 14.36
C PHE A 321 19.37 3.59 13.56
N GLN A 322 20.17 2.93 12.75
CA GLN A 322 21.12 3.53 11.82
C GLN A 322 20.96 2.80 10.49
N GLY A 323 21.23 3.48 9.36
CA GLY A 323 21.21 2.85 8.04
C GLY A 323 22.25 1.73 7.97
N HIS A 324 23.47 2.02 8.42
CA HIS A 324 24.46 1.00 8.76
C HIS A 324 24.32 0.55 10.23
N GLY A 325 23.28 -0.22 10.52
CA GLY A 325 22.97 -0.75 11.85
C GLY A 325 24.05 -1.68 12.43
N LEU A 326 23.90 -2.00 13.72
CA LEU A 326 24.68 -3.06 14.37
C LEU A 326 24.02 -4.42 14.19
N GLY A 327 24.84 -5.44 14.05
CA GLY A 327 24.40 -6.82 13.86
C GLY A 327 25.29 -7.58 12.87
N PRO A 328 24.84 -8.76 12.43
CA PRO A 328 25.58 -9.60 11.50
C PRO A 328 25.43 -9.16 10.03
N SER A 329 26.45 -8.49 9.49
CA SER A 329 26.55 -8.26 8.03
C SER A 329 26.81 -9.56 7.25
N ILE A 330 26.21 -9.67 6.07
CA ILE A 330 26.40 -10.80 5.15
C ILE A 330 27.23 -10.28 3.97
N ASP A 331 28.54 -10.52 4.00
CA ASP A 331 29.47 -10.05 2.97
C ASP A 331 30.73 -10.93 2.91
N MET A 332 31.66 -10.62 2.00
CA MET A 332 32.89 -11.40 1.89
C MET A 332 33.72 -11.40 3.20
N ARG A 333 33.72 -10.31 3.96
CA ARG A 333 34.45 -10.16 5.22
C ARG A 333 33.86 -11.04 6.31
N SER A 334 32.55 -11.29 6.27
CA SER A 334 31.89 -12.22 7.19
C SER A 334 32.30 -13.68 6.94
N SER A 335 32.68 -14.01 5.70
CA SER A 335 33.21 -15.34 5.32
C SER A 335 34.73 -15.49 5.41
N SER A 336 35.49 -14.39 5.40
CA SER A 336 36.96 -14.39 5.37
C SER A 336 37.61 -14.09 6.73
N ARG A 337 36.98 -14.50 7.83
CA ARG A 337 37.43 -14.13 9.18
C ARG A 337 38.69 -14.90 9.60
N GLU A 338 39.46 -14.28 10.49
CA GLU A 338 40.50 -14.95 11.28
C GLU A 338 39.99 -16.30 11.80
N PRO A 339 40.79 -17.39 11.74
CA PRO A 339 40.33 -18.76 12.03
C PRO A 339 39.59 -18.94 13.36
N ASN A 340 39.78 -18.03 14.31
CA ASN A 340 39.27 -18.09 15.68
C ASN A 340 38.24 -16.99 16.02
N ALA A 341 37.78 -16.18 15.05
CA ALA A 341 36.78 -15.16 15.33
C ALA A 341 35.41 -15.79 15.63
N PRO A 342 34.69 -15.34 16.67
CA PRO A 342 33.39 -15.92 17.01
C PRO A 342 32.38 -15.74 15.87
N PRO A 343 31.54 -16.78 15.60
CA PRO A 343 30.49 -16.68 14.60
C PRO A 343 29.49 -15.58 15.01
N ARG A 344 28.98 -14.86 14.02
CA ARG A 344 27.91 -13.86 14.22
C ARG A 344 26.60 -14.41 13.65
N PRO A 345 25.72 -14.99 14.50
CA PRO A 345 24.48 -15.60 14.04
C PRO A 345 23.42 -14.56 13.70
N LEU A 346 22.61 -14.85 12.67
CA LEU A 346 21.43 -14.04 12.33
C LEU A 346 20.37 -14.13 13.44
N ARG A 347 19.79 -12.99 13.83
CA ARG A 347 18.76 -12.93 14.88
C ARG A 347 17.36 -12.89 14.28
N ARG A 348 16.43 -13.69 14.81
CA ARG A 348 15.03 -13.66 14.38
C ARG A 348 14.44 -12.26 14.60
N GLY A 349 13.72 -11.75 13.60
CA GLY A 349 13.10 -10.42 13.67
C GLY A 349 14.07 -9.25 13.46
N SER A 350 15.38 -9.49 13.31
CA SER A 350 16.33 -8.45 12.87
C SER A 350 15.95 -7.92 11.49
N TYR A 351 16.34 -6.68 11.22
CA TYR A 351 16.16 -6.04 9.92
C TYR A 351 17.51 -5.97 9.20
N LEU A 352 17.48 -6.11 7.88
CA LEU A 352 18.66 -6.10 7.03
C LEU A 352 18.37 -5.30 5.76
N ALA A 353 19.35 -4.52 5.32
CA ALA A 353 19.42 -4.04 3.95
C ALA A 353 19.92 -5.20 3.08
N MET A 354 19.04 -5.81 2.27
CA MET A 354 19.45 -6.87 1.34
C MET A 354 20.20 -6.27 0.14
N GLU A 355 21.39 -5.76 0.41
CA GLU A 355 22.24 -5.02 -0.51
C GLU A 355 23.18 -5.98 -1.27
N LEU A 356 23.07 -5.99 -2.60
CA LEU A 356 23.81 -6.89 -3.47
C LEU A 356 23.82 -6.40 -4.92
N ASN A 357 24.72 -6.97 -5.73
CA ASN A 357 24.78 -6.68 -7.16
C ASN A 357 25.15 -7.92 -7.99
N THR A 358 24.77 -7.90 -9.27
CA THR A 358 25.25 -8.87 -10.26
C THR A 358 25.84 -8.17 -11.47
N GLN A 359 26.72 -8.87 -12.19
CA GLN A 359 27.23 -8.47 -13.50
C GLN A 359 26.78 -9.46 -14.57
N THR A 360 26.12 -8.94 -15.61
CA THR A 360 25.57 -9.75 -16.70
C THR A 360 26.00 -9.16 -18.05
N PRO A 361 26.62 -9.95 -18.96
CA PRO A 361 26.89 -9.51 -20.33
C PRO A 361 25.59 -9.19 -21.08
N VAL A 362 25.50 -8.00 -21.69
CA VAL A 362 24.33 -7.55 -22.45
C VAL A 362 24.64 -7.57 -23.94
N PRO A 363 24.12 -8.52 -24.74
CA PRO A 363 24.39 -8.63 -26.17
C PRO A 363 24.08 -7.37 -26.96
N GLU A 364 23.00 -6.67 -26.61
CA GLU A 364 22.60 -5.40 -27.22
C GLU A 364 23.64 -4.30 -27.02
N TRP A 365 24.51 -4.45 -26.02
CA TRP A 365 25.63 -3.56 -25.70
C TRP A 365 26.98 -4.19 -26.07
N ASN A 366 27.03 -5.00 -27.14
CA ASN A 366 28.24 -5.72 -27.57
C ASN A 366 28.84 -6.60 -26.46
N SER A 367 27.96 -7.24 -25.68
CA SER A 367 28.32 -8.07 -24.53
C SER A 367 29.07 -7.32 -23.42
N GLN A 368 28.95 -5.99 -23.36
CA GLN A 368 29.39 -5.20 -22.21
C GLN A 368 28.74 -5.76 -20.93
N PRO A 369 29.53 -6.04 -19.87
CA PRO A 369 28.98 -6.40 -18.57
C PRO A 369 28.19 -5.22 -17.98
N VAL A 370 26.92 -5.45 -17.66
CA VAL A 370 26.05 -4.49 -16.96
C VAL A 370 25.91 -4.90 -15.50
N THR A 371 26.13 -3.94 -14.60
CA THR A 371 25.93 -4.13 -13.18
C THR A 371 24.49 -3.76 -12.81
N VAL A 372 23.79 -4.66 -12.14
CA VAL A 372 22.46 -4.40 -11.56
C VAL A 372 22.58 -4.48 -10.05
N MET A 373 22.42 -3.33 -9.40
CA MET A 373 22.46 -3.18 -7.94
C MET A 373 21.03 -3.24 -7.40
N ALA A 374 20.82 -3.96 -6.31
CA ALA A 374 19.54 -4.04 -5.64
C ALA A 374 19.74 -4.01 -4.13
N GLU A 375 18.87 -3.25 -3.47
CA GLU A 375 18.79 -3.20 -2.03
C GLU A 375 17.35 -2.99 -1.61
N ASP A 376 16.89 -3.87 -0.74
CA ASP A 376 15.55 -3.82 -0.17
C ASP A 376 15.63 -4.12 1.33
N PRO A 377 14.91 -3.35 2.17
CA PRO A 377 14.75 -3.71 3.57
C PRO A 377 13.98 -5.02 3.72
N VAL A 378 14.56 -5.93 4.51
CA VAL A 378 13.98 -7.24 4.84
C VAL A 378 13.98 -7.47 6.35
N TYR A 379 13.12 -8.38 6.82
CA TYR A 379 13.10 -8.87 8.21
C TYR A 379 13.18 -10.39 8.26
N LEU A 380 13.86 -10.94 9.27
CA LEU A 380 14.11 -12.39 9.36
C LEU A 380 12.94 -13.15 9.99
N THR A 381 12.41 -14.16 9.30
CA THR A 381 11.48 -15.17 9.82
C THR A 381 12.13 -16.55 9.91
N GLU A 382 11.40 -17.55 10.41
CA GLU A 382 11.85 -18.95 10.41
C GLU A 382 12.06 -19.48 8.96
N GLU A 383 11.29 -18.97 8.01
CA GLU A 383 11.39 -19.34 6.59
C GLU A 383 12.50 -18.58 5.86
N GLY A 384 13.07 -17.53 6.45
CA GLY A 384 14.16 -16.73 5.90
C GLY A 384 13.81 -15.25 5.80
N TRP A 385 14.49 -14.49 4.94
CA TRP A 385 14.22 -13.06 4.80
C TRP A 385 12.88 -12.81 4.11
N ARG A 386 12.12 -11.84 4.63
CA ARG A 386 10.89 -11.33 4.05
C ARG A 386 11.03 -9.84 3.78
N PHE A 387 10.60 -9.41 2.60
CA PHE A 387 10.65 -8.01 2.22
C PHE A 387 9.54 -7.21 2.91
N PHE A 388 9.86 -5.98 3.34
CA PHE A 388 8.85 -5.04 3.83
C PHE A 388 7.92 -4.57 2.70
N ARG A 389 8.44 -4.48 1.48
CA ARG A 389 7.72 -4.09 0.27
C ARG A 389 8.10 -5.01 -0.90
N PRO A 390 7.26 -5.15 -1.94
CA PRO A 390 7.65 -5.92 -3.10
C PRO A 390 8.96 -5.40 -3.71
N ARG A 391 9.96 -6.28 -3.84
CA ARG A 391 11.23 -5.97 -4.52
C ARG A 391 11.01 -5.60 -5.99
N GLN A 392 11.97 -4.91 -6.59
CA GLN A 392 11.92 -4.57 -8.01
C GLN A 392 12.18 -5.79 -8.89
N GLN A 393 11.29 -6.01 -9.87
CA GLN A 393 11.42 -7.11 -10.83
C GLN A 393 11.70 -6.66 -12.26
N ALA A 394 11.58 -5.36 -12.53
CA ALA A 394 11.84 -4.73 -13.81
C ALA A 394 12.40 -3.32 -13.59
N PHE A 395 13.25 -2.85 -14.50
CA PHE A 395 13.74 -1.46 -14.46
C PHE A 395 12.57 -0.48 -14.50
N TYR A 396 12.67 0.61 -13.75
CA TYR A 396 11.79 1.75 -13.98
C TYR A 396 12.10 2.36 -15.34
N LEU A 397 11.07 2.73 -16.09
CA LEU A 397 11.24 3.28 -17.42
C LEU A 397 11.15 4.80 -17.37
N VAL A 398 12.24 5.46 -17.80
CA VAL A 398 12.22 6.88 -18.14
C VAL A 398 12.19 6.98 -19.65
N ARG A 399 11.21 7.69 -20.18
CA ARG A 399 11.09 7.86 -21.62
C ARG A 399 11.86 9.11 -22.03
N PRO A 400 12.62 9.11 -23.13
CA PRO A 400 13.15 10.33 -23.69
C PRO A 400 12.00 11.31 -23.89
N ALA A 401 12.25 12.60 -23.64
CA ALA A 401 11.33 13.62 -24.15
C ALA A 401 11.16 13.29 -25.61
N ALA A 402 9.93 12.97 -26.03
CA ALA A 402 9.67 12.72 -27.43
C ALA A 402 10.32 13.88 -28.18
N ALA A 403 11.26 13.59 -29.09
CA ALA A 403 11.51 14.50 -30.21
C ALA A 403 10.13 14.96 -30.61
N SER A 404 9.87 16.27 -30.51
CA SER A 404 8.56 16.89 -30.36
C SER A 404 7.60 16.58 -31.52
N GLY A 405 7.19 15.32 -31.65
CA GLY A 405 6.88 14.73 -32.95
C GLY A 405 6.40 13.26 -32.93
N ALA A 406 6.57 12.51 -31.83
CA ALA A 406 5.85 11.24 -31.66
C ALA A 406 5.14 11.19 -30.30
N GLY A 407 3.85 11.54 -30.29
CA GLY A 407 2.93 11.21 -29.19
C GLY A 407 2.26 12.37 -28.47
N ARG A 408 2.38 13.63 -28.93
CA ARG A 408 1.43 14.66 -28.48
C ARG A 408 0.09 14.30 -29.13
N VAL A 409 -0.74 13.60 -28.39
CA VAL A 409 -2.12 13.37 -28.78
C VAL A 409 -2.71 14.75 -29.02
N THR A 410 -3.01 15.06 -30.28
CA THR A 410 -3.61 16.34 -30.62
C THR A 410 -5.08 16.22 -30.30
N TYR A 411 -5.51 17.04 -29.35
CA TYR A 411 -6.87 17.01 -28.87
C TYR A 411 -7.70 18.06 -29.61
N PRO A 412 -8.91 17.72 -30.08
CA PRO A 412 -9.90 18.74 -30.38
C PRO A 412 -10.34 19.46 -29.09
N ASP A 413 -11.19 20.48 -29.23
CA ASP A 413 -11.78 21.16 -28.08
C ASP A 413 -12.49 20.16 -27.15
N GLY A 414 -12.15 20.21 -25.86
CA GLY A 414 -12.60 19.24 -24.87
C GLY A 414 -11.71 19.19 -23.63
N LEU A 415 -12.15 18.38 -22.67
CA LEU A 415 -11.41 18.10 -21.45
C LEU A 415 -10.90 16.66 -21.48
N TYR A 416 -9.62 16.48 -21.18
CA TYR A 416 -8.95 15.18 -21.28
C TYR A 416 -8.13 14.87 -20.04
N ALA A 417 -7.90 13.58 -19.81
CA ALA A 417 -6.96 13.07 -18.81
C ALA A 417 -5.97 12.12 -19.46
N GLU A 418 -4.69 12.42 -19.35
CA GLU A 418 -3.57 11.57 -19.74
C GLU A 418 -3.15 10.71 -18.54
N LEU A 419 -3.50 9.42 -18.58
CA LEU A 419 -3.05 8.44 -17.59
C LEU A 419 -1.74 7.84 -18.10
N ARG A 420 -0.62 8.22 -17.50
CA ARG A 420 0.67 7.57 -17.73
C ARG A 420 0.72 6.32 -16.88
N THR A 421 0.82 5.17 -17.53
CA THR A 421 0.90 3.87 -16.86
C THR A 421 2.24 3.21 -17.16
N ASN A 422 2.58 2.20 -16.37
CA ASN A 422 3.72 1.34 -16.63
C ASN A 422 3.62 0.58 -17.98
N LYS A 423 2.45 0.55 -18.63
CA LYS A 423 2.21 -0.02 -19.97
C LYS A 423 2.16 0.99 -21.10
N GLY A 424 2.18 2.29 -20.81
CA GLY A 424 2.07 3.35 -21.81
C GLY A 424 1.04 4.42 -21.43
N LEU A 425 0.73 5.30 -22.39
CA LEU A 425 -0.23 6.39 -22.21
C LEU A 425 -1.64 5.94 -22.59
N ILE A 426 -2.60 6.18 -21.69
CA ILE A 426 -4.04 6.12 -21.98
C ILE A 426 -4.56 7.55 -21.93
N ALA A 427 -5.06 8.08 -23.04
CA ALA A 427 -5.73 9.37 -23.05
C ALA A 427 -7.24 9.15 -22.97
N LEU A 428 -7.88 9.78 -22.00
CA LEU A 428 -9.32 9.76 -21.77
C LEU A 428 -9.91 11.10 -22.19
N GLN A 429 -10.98 11.09 -22.97
CA GLN A 429 -11.86 12.24 -23.15
C GLN A 429 -12.92 12.23 -22.04
N LEU A 430 -13.11 13.37 -21.38
CA LEU A 430 -14.05 13.52 -20.26
C LEU A 430 -15.33 14.23 -20.70
N GLU A 431 -16.47 13.70 -20.27
CA GLU A 431 -17.82 14.21 -20.57
C GLU A 431 -18.23 15.33 -19.60
N PHE A 432 -17.44 16.41 -19.55
CA PHE A 432 -17.62 17.48 -18.55
C PHE A 432 -18.91 18.31 -18.71
N GLU A 433 -19.55 18.26 -19.87
CA GLU A 433 -20.86 18.90 -20.11
C GLU A 433 -22.04 18.01 -19.68
N HIS A 434 -21.89 16.67 -19.78
CA HIS A 434 -22.95 15.72 -19.44
C HIS A 434 -22.86 15.17 -18.00
N ALA A 435 -21.64 15.05 -17.46
CA ALA A 435 -21.35 14.58 -16.12
C ALA A 435 -20.42 15.55 -15.36
N PRO A 436 -20.79 16.85 -15.23
CA PRO A 436 -19.93 17.88 -14.65
C PRO A 436 -19.52 17.57 -13.20
N MET A 437 -20.39 17.00 -12.37
CA MET A 437 -20.05 16.70 -10.97
C MET A 437 -18.97 15.62 -10.90
N THR A 438 -19.14 14.54 -11.66
CA THR A 438 -18.22 13.39 -11.67
C THR A 438 -16.88 13.79 -12.27
N VAL A 439 -16.89 14.59 -13.33
CA VAL A 439 -15.68 15.12 -13.94
C VAL A 439 -14.98 16.12 -13.01
N ALA A 440 -15.70 17.00 -12.32
CA ALA A 440 -15.12 17.89 -11.31
C ALA A 440 -14.45 17.10 -10.17
N ASN A 441 -15.09 16.02 -9.69
CA ASN A 441 -14.50 15.12 -8.70
C ASN A 441 -13.20 14.48 -9.22
N PHE A 442 -13.25 13.86 -10.39
CA PHE A 442 -12.08 13.18 -10.97
C PHE A 442 -10.92 14.16 -11.23
N VAL A 443 -11.19 15.28 -11.89
CA VAL A 443 -10.18 16.29 -12.21
C VAL A 443 -9.62 16.92 -10.93
N GLY A 444 -10.48 17.26 -9.96
CA GLY A 444 -10.05 17.88 -8.72
C GLY A 444 -9.19 16.97 -7.84
N LEU A 445 -9.49 15.66 -7.83
CA LEU A 445 -8.65 14.65 -7.19
C LEU A 445 -7.32 14.48 -7.95
N ALA A 446 -7.35 14.42 -9.28
CA ALA A 446 -6.13 14.29 -10.09
C ALA A 446 -5.16 15.47 -9.88
N GLU A 447 -5.67 16.70 -9.79
CA GLU A 447 -4.87 17.91 -9.63
C GLU A 447 -4.57 18.27 -8.16
N GLY A 448 -5.11 17.52 -7.20
CA GLY A 448 -4.96 17.81 -5.76
C GLY A 448 -5.71 19.06 -5.29
N THR A 449 -6.61 19.63 -6.12
CA THR A 449 -7.42 20.81 -5.79
C THR A 449 -8.66 20.50 -4.96
N LEU A 450 -8.99 19.21 -4.81
CA LEU A 450 -10.14 18.74 -4.06
C LEU A 450 -9.72 18.22 -2.67
N GLU A 451 -10.28 18.84 -1.63
CA GLU A 451 -10.07 18.42 -0.24
C GLU A 451 -10.60 16.99 -0.03
N ASN A 452 -9.78 16.15 0.60
CA ASN A 452 -10.12 14.76 0.89
C ASN A 452 -9.46 14.30 2.20
N LYS A 453 -9.87 13.13 2.70
CA LYS A 453 -9.36 12.55 3.96
C LYS A 453 -8.18 11.59 3.77
N ALA A 454 -7.81 11.27 2.53
CA ALA A 454 -6.81 10.24 2.24
C ALA A 454 -5.39 10.82 2.11
N LEU A 455 -5.26 12.03 1.56
CA LEU A 455 -3.97 12.65 1.25
C LEU A 455 -3.96 14.14 1.68
N PRO A 456 -2.77 14.71 1.95
CA PRO A 456 -2.63 16.15 2.19
C PRO A 456 -3.14 17.00 1.02
N ALA A 457 -3.57 18.23 1.31
CA ALA A 457 -4.02 19.17 0.29
C ALA A 457 -2.93 19.45 -0.76
N GLY A 458 -3.32 19.52 -2.04
CA GLY A 458 -2.39 19.72 -3.16
C GLY A 458 -1.70 18.45 -3.67
N ALA A 459 -1.83 17.31 -2.97
CA ALA A 459 -1.28 16.04 -3.45
C ALA A 459 -2.18 15.42 -4.54
N PRO A 460 -1.61 14.99 -5.69
CA PRO A 460 -2.38 14.32 -6.75
C PRO A 460 -2.87 12.94 -6.28
N PHE A 461 -4.18 12.70 -6.35
CA PHE A 461 -4.81 11.54 -5.72
C PHE A 461 -4.57 10.21 -6.46
N PHE A 462 -4.42 10.26 -7.78
CA PHE A 462 -4.36 9.07 -8.63
C PHE A 462 -2.93 8.61 -8.94
N ASP A 463 -1.92 9.36 -8.54
CA ASP A 463 -0.52 9.05 -8.78
C ASP A 463 -0.10 7.84 -7.93
N GLY A 464 0.51 6.85 -8.58
CA GLY A 464 0.87 5.57 -7.98
C GLY A 464 -0.30 4.59 -7.77
N THR A 465 -1.54 4.95 -8.14
CA THR A 465 -2.69 4.04 -7.96
C THR A 465 -2.57 2.80 -8.85
N VAL A 466 -3.02 1.66 -8.32
CA VAL A 466 -2.94 0.37 -9.01
C VAL A 466 -4.27 -0.02 -9.66
N PHE A 467 -4.18 -0.71 -10.80
CA PHE A 467 -5.27 -1.48 -11.39
C PHE A 467 -5.52 -2.73 -10.53
N HIS A 468 -6.20 -2.53 -9.41
CA HIS A 468 -6.46 -3.55 -8.38
C HIS A 468 -7.46 -4.61 -8.84
N ARG A 469 -8.30 -4.30 -9.84
CA ARG A 469 -9.27 -5.24 -10.40
C ARG A 469 -9.24 -5.20 -11.93
N VAL A 470 -8.86 -6.32 -12.52
CA VAL A 470 -8.88 -6.56 -13.97
C VAL A 470 -9.69 -7.82 -14.22
N VAL A 471 -10.84 -7.67 -14.90
CA VAL A 471 -11.71 -8.78 -15.24
C VAL A 471 -11.74 -8.92 -16.76
N PRO A 472 -11.11 -9.97 -17.35
CA PRO A 472 -11.01 -10.14 -18.79
C PRO A 472 -12.36 -10.01 -19.50
N GLY A 473 -12.37 -9.22 -20.58
CA GLY A 473 -13.56 -8.90 -21.36
C GLY A 473 -14.57 -7.98 -20.66
N HIS A 474 -14.44 -7.71 -19.35
CA HIS A 474 -15.36 -6.89 -18.58
C HIS A 474 -14.86 -5.46 -18.39
N VAL A 475 -13.94 -5.22 -17.45
CA VAL A 475 -13.39 -3.90 -17.13
C VAL A 475 -11.97 -4.02 -16.56
N ILE A 476 -11.18 -2.96 -16.73
CA ILE A 476 -10.03 -2.63 -15.85
C ILE A 476 -10.45 -1.53 -14.89
N GLN A 477 -10.10 -1.63 -13.61
CA GLN A 477 -10.56 -0.73 -12.56
C GLN A 477 -9.38 -0.26 -11.67
N ALA A 478 -9.34 1.05 -11.42
CA ALA A 478 -8.29 1.76 -10.68
C ALA A 478 -8.87 2.92 -9.85
N GLY A 479 -8.00 3.79 -9.31
CA GLY A 479 -8.40 5.03 -8.62
C GLY A 479 -8.53 4.94 -7.09
N ALA A 480 -8.19 3.79 -6.49
CA ALA A 480 -8.05 3.67 -5.03
C ALA A 480 -6.69 4.22 -4.57
N PRO A 481 -6.63 5.05 -3.52
CA PRO A 481 -5.39 5.71 -3.10
C PRO A 481 -4.37 4.73 -2.49
N VAL A 482 -3.08 5.03 -2.64
CA VAL A 482 -1.97 4.17 -2.17
C VAL A 482 -1.88 4.09 -0.64
N ALA A 483 -2.35 5.12 0.08
CA ALA A 483 -2.19 5.28 1.53
C ALA A 483 -3.17 4.45 2.41
N GLY A 484 -3.73 3.36 1.91
CA GLY A 484 -4.61 2.46 2.69
C GLY A 484 -6.00 3.01 3.05
N ALA A 485 -6.34 4.23 2.63
CA ALA A 485 -7.68 4.80 2.78
C ALA A 485 -8.69 4.13 1.83
N SER A 486 -9.93 3.94 2.29
CA SER A 486 -11.01 3.33 1.48
C SER A 486 -11.58 4.26 0.38
N GLY A 487 -11.15 5.54 0.34
CA GLY A 487 -11.59 6.55 -0.61
C GLY A 487 -11.37 7.97 -0.08
N PRO A 488 -11.92 9.01 -0.74
CA PRO A 488 -11.69 10.42 -0.38
C PRO A 488 -12.46 10.89 0.87
N GLY A 489 -13.32 10.02 1.44
CA GLY A 489 -14.04 10.29 2.69
C GLY A 489 -15.47 10.81 2.53
N TYR A 490 -16.03 10.75 1.31
CA TYR A 490 -17.40 11.12 0.96
C TYR A 490 -17.94 10.22 -0.17
N ASN A 491 -19.26 10.25 -0.39
CA ASN A 491 -19.93 9.64 -1.54
C ASN A 491 -20.72 10.71 -2.30
N PHE A 492 -20.98 10.51 -3.59
CA PHE A 492 -21.81 11.43 -4.37
C PHE A 492 -22.78 10.72 -5.35
N PRO A 493 -23.85 11.41 -5.80
CA PRO A 493 -24.85 10.85 -6.70
C PRO A 493 -24.35 10.39 -8.07
N ASN A 494 -25.11 9.53 -8.75
CA ASN A 494 -24.90 9.23 -10.16
C ASN A 494 -25.37 10.39 -11.06
N GLU A 495 -24.70 10.58 -12.20
CA GLU A 495 -25.14 11.42 -13.31
C GLU A 495 -25.51 10.52 -14.49
N ILE A 496 -26.81 10.25 -14.63
CA ILE A 496 -27.33 9.34 -15.65
C ILE A 496 -27.89 10.16 -16.81
N VAL A 497 -27.30 10.00 -17.99
CA VAL A 497 -27.67 10.75 -19.20
C VAL A 497 -28.08 9.73 -20.28
N PRO A 498 -29.30 9.80 -20.83
CA PRO A 498 -29.78 8.84 -21.83
C PRO A 498 -28.93 8.76 -23.11
N ALA A 499 -28.20 9.83 -23.43
CA ALA A 499 -27.31 9.89 -24.59
C ALA A 499 -25.99 9.11 -24.40
N LEU A 500 -25.64 8.73 -23.17
CA LEU A 500 -24.41 8.03 -22.84
C LEU A 500 -24.67 6.54 -22.58
N SER A 501 -23.82 5.68 -23.13
CA SER A 501 -23.94 4.22 -22.98
C SER A 501 -22.59 3.53 -22.86
N HIS A 502 -22.51 2.53 -21.98
CA HIS A 502 -21.38 1.60 -21.83
C HIS A 502 -21.34 0.54 -22.94
N GLY A 503 -22.06 0.71 -24.05
CA GLY A 503 -22.30 -0.30 -25.09
C GLY A 503 -21.10 -0.75 -25.92
N ARG A 504 -19.88 -0.31 -25.61
CA ARG A 504 -18.65 -0.72 -26.31
C ARG A 504 -17.43 -0.73 -25.38
N ALA A 505 -16.31 -1.24 -25.87
CA ALA A 505 -15.02 -1.13 -25.19
C ALA A 505 -14.53 0.33 -25.16
N GLY A 506 -13.72 0.67 -24.16
CA GLY A 506 -13.14 2.00 -23.99
C GLY A 506 -14.05 3.03 -23.33
N MET A 507 -15.18 2.65 -22.74
CA MET A 507 -16.04 3.59 -22.01
C MET A 507 -15.54 3.77 -20.57
N LEU A 508 -15.47 5.01 -20.09
CA LEU A 508 -14.99 5.38 -18.75
C LEU A 508 -16.18 5.59 -17.81
N GLY A 509 -16.27 4.74 -16.78
CA GLY A 509 -17.34 4.79 -15.79
C GLY A 509 -16.84 4.88 -14.36
N MET A 510 -17.66 5.42 -13.47
CA MET A 510 -17.36 5.53 -12.03
C MET A 510 -17.83 4.25 -11.32
N ALA A 511 -16.95 3.62 -10.54
CA ALA A 511 -17.31 2.47 -9.73
C ALA A 511 -18.10 2.93 -8.48
N ASN A 512 -19.09 2.15 -8.08
CA ASN A 512 -19.91 2.41 -6.90
C ASN A 512 -20.34 1.09 -6.21
N ALA A 513 -20.81 1.19 -4.96
CA ALA A 513 -21.35 0.07 -4.19
C ALA A 513 -22.88 -0.09 -4.37
N GLY A 514 -23.43 0.55 -5.41
CA GLY A 514 -24.84 0.77 -5.63
C GLY A 514 -25.09 2.21 -6.12
N PRO A 515 -26.24 2.52 -6.74
CA PRO A 515 -26.49 3.84 -7.30
C PRO A 515 -26.34 4.94 -6.27
N HIS A 516 -25.77 6.06 -6.71
CA HIS A 516 -25.53 7.25 -5.89
C HIS A 516 -24.51 7.04 -4.75
N THR A 517 -23.58 6.08 -4.90
CA THR A 517 -22.48 5.85 -3.96
C THR A 517 -21.11 5.95 -4.63
N ASN A 518 -20.97 6.88 -5.58
CA ASN A 518 -19.70 7.11 -6.26
C ASN A 518 -18.66 7.70 -5.31
N THR A 519 -17.37 7.41 -5.54
CA THR A 519 -16.25 7.91 -4.71
C THR A 519 -15.07 8.41 -5.55
N CYS A 520 -14.09 7.56 -5.86
CA CYS A 520 -12.87 7.92 -6.59
C CYS A 520 -12.47 6.84 -7.60
N GLN A 521 -12.96 5.61 -7.40
CA GLN A 521 -12.58 4.49 -8.25
C GLN A 521 -13.30 4.57 -9.59
N PHE A 522 -12.54 4.44 -10.67
CA PHE A 522 -13.05 4.44 -12.03
C PHE A 522 -12.71 3.13 -12.74
N TYR A 523 -13.39 2.86 -13.85
CA TYR A 523 -13.12 1.72 -14.69
C TYR A 523 -13.21 2.07 -16.17
N VAL A 524 -12.50 1.29 -16.99
CA VAL A 524 -12.57 1.32 -18.45
C VAL A 524 -13.13 -0.01 -18.94
N THR A 525 -14.16 0.02 -19.79
CA THR A 525 -14.79 -1.19 -20.33
C THR A 525 -13.90 -1.90 -21.35
N LEU A 526 -13.91 -3.24 -21.33
CA LEU A 526 -13.19 -4.09 -22.31
C LEU A 526 -14.14 -4.69 -23.38
N GLY A 527 -15.40 -4.25 -23.41
CA GLY A 527 -16.45 -4.73 -24.33
C GLY A 527 -17.79 -4.05 -24.04
N ASP A 528 -18.87 -4.49 -24.67
CA ASP A 528 -20.22 -4.00 -24.38
C ASP A 528 -20.61 -4.29 -22.92
N ARG A 529 -20.91 -3.21 -22.20
CA ARG A 529 -21.40 -3.20 -20.82
C ARG A 529 -22.64 -2.32 -20.66
N SER A 530 -23.48 -2.19 -21.69
CA SER A 530 -24.74 -1.42 -21.67
C SER A 530 -25.71 -1.81 -20.54
N TYR A 531 -25.51 -2.96 -19.88
CA TYR A 531 -26.26 -3.32 -18.67
C TYR A 531 -25.85 -2.50 -17.42
N LEU A 532 -24.76 -1.73 -17.48
CA LEU A 532 -24.36 -0.75 -16.46
C LEU A 532 -25.11 0.58 -16.63
N ASP A 533 -25.68 0.82 -17.82
CA ASP A 533 -26.43 2.06 -18.10
C ASP A 533 -27.59 2.23 -17.12
N GLY A 534 -27.80 3.47 -16.68
CA GLY A 534 -28.81 3.80 -15.67
C GLY A 534 -28.37 3.57 -14.22
N ASN A 535 -27.30 2.80 -13.98
CA ASN A 535 -26.86 2.43 -12.63
C ASN A 535 -25.45 2.94 -12.28
N TYR A 536 -24.67 3.34 -13.28
CA TYR A 536 -23.32 3.87 -13.13
C TYR A 536 -23.16 5.14 -13.97
N THR A 537 -22.45 6.13 -13.43
CA THR A 537 -22.12 7.32 -14.20
C THR A 537 -21.08 6.97 -15.27
N LEU A 538 -21.42 7.24 -16.53
CA LEU A 538 -20.46 7.27 -17.63
C LEU A 538 -19.96 8.72 -17.77
N PHE A 539 -18.66 8.94 -17.57
CA PHE A 539 -18.09 10.30 -17.53
C PHE A 539 -16.95 10.51 -18.52
N GLY A 540 -16.76 9.57 -19.45
CA GLY A 540 -15.75 9.71 -20.48
C GLY A 540 -15.59 8.48 -21.36
N GLN A 541 -14.54 8.49 -22.17
CA GLN A 541 -14.12 7.38 -23.00
C GLN A 541 -12.63 7.46 -23.32
N VAL A 542 -12.03 6.34 -23.71
CA VAL A 542 -10.68 6.27 -24.24
C VAL A 542 -10.64 7.02 -25.57
N PHE A 543 -9.87 8.10 -25.61
CA PHE A 543 -9.55 8.84 -26.82
C PHE A 543 -8.41 8.18 -27.59
N SER A 544 -7.36 7.73 -26.88
CA SER A 544 -6.24 6.97 -27.45
C SER A 544 -5.60 6.05 -26.42
N GLY A 545 -4.89 5.01 -26.88
CA GLY A 545 -4.22 4.04 -26.00
C GLY A 545 -5.10 2.82 -25.64
N MET A 546 -6.00 2.39 -26.53
CA MET A 546 -6.83 1.21 -26.29
C MET A 546 -6.00 -0.10 -26.29
N ASP A 547 -4.91 -0.13 -27.05
CA ASP A 547 -3.89 -1.18 -27.00
C ASP A 547 -3.23 -1.26 -25.61
N VAL A 548 -2.92 -0.11 -25.01
CA VAL A 548 -2.43 -0.03 -23.62
C VAL A 548 -3.48 -0.55 -22.65
N VAL A 549 -4.74 -0.09 -22.76
CA VAL A 549 -5.88 -0.59 -21.95
C VAL A 549 -5.98 -2.12 -22.02
N ASN A 550 -5.83 -2.71 -23.21
CA ASN A 550 -5.90 -4.16 -23.39
C ASN A 550 -4.68 -4.92 -22.83
N ALA A 551 -3.53 -4.24 -22.69
CA ALA A 551 -2.30 -4.81 -22.14
C ALA A 551 -2.22 -4.74 -20.60
N ILE A 552 -3.09 -3.96 -19.95
CA ILE A 552 -3.15 -3.84 -18.50
C ILE A 552 -3.53 -5.18 -17.85
N VAL A 553 -2.74 -5.60 -16.87
CA VAL A 553 -3.01 -6.73 -15.97
C VAL A 553 -3.15 -6.27 -14.53
N GLN A 554 -3.71 -7.12 -13.66
CA GLN A 554 -3.87 -6.79 -12.25
C GLN A 554 -2.52 -6.49 -11.59
N GLY A 555 -2.42 -5.35 -10.90
CA GLY A 555 -1.19 -4.88 -10.26
C GLY A 555 -0.35 -3.91 -11.09
N ASP A 556 -0.67 -3.71 -12.37
CA ASP A 556 -0.17 -2.55 -13.13
C ASP A 556 -0.63 -1.25 -12.46
N TRP A 557 0.07 -0.15 -12.75
CA TRP A 557 -0.14 1.11 -12.02
C TRP A 557 -0.13 2.33 -12.93
N VAL A 558 -0.74 3.40 -12.41
CA VAL A 558 -0.73 4.74 -12.99
C VAL A 558 0.42 5.50 -12.33
N ASP A 559 1.41 5.90 -13.12
CA ASP A 559 2.52 6.74 -12.66
C ASP A 559 2.02 8.16 -12.34
N HIS A 560 1.28 8.76 -13.28
CA HIS A 560 0.78 10.13 -13.15
C HIS A 560 -0.49 10.37 -13.98
N VAL A 561 -1.38 11.23 -13.49
CA VAL A 561 -2.56 11.72 -14.24
C VAL A 561 -2.44 13.21 -14.56
N ARG A 562 -2.32 13.54 -15.85
CA ARG A 562 -2.28 14.93 -16.32
C ARG A 562 -3.61 15.34 -16.95
N ILE A 563 -4.15 16.49 -16.54
CA ILE A 563 -5.37 17.06 -17.13
C ILE A 563 -5.01 18.00 -18.28
N VAL A 564 -5.71 17.86 -19.41
CA VAL A 564 -5.52 18.69 -20.61
C VAL A 564 -6.83 19.38 -20.96
N ARG A 565 -6.81 20.72 -21.01
CA ARG A 565 -7.95 21.59 -21.30
C ARG A 565 -7.76 22.26 -22.67
N VAL A 566 -8.59 21.91 -23.65
CA VAL A 566 -8.54 22.49 -25.01
C VAL A 566 -9.88 23.17 -25.31
N GLY A 567 -9.83 24.38 -25.89
CA GLY A 567 -11.02 25.21 -26.10
C GLY A 567 -11.44 26.03 -24.88
N GLU A 568 -12.32 27.01 -25.10
CA GLU A 568 -12.76 27.96 -24.06
C GLU A 568 -13.55 27.29 -22.94
N LYS A 569 -14.51 26.42 -23.29
CA LYS A 569 -15.36 25.72 -22.31
C LYS A 569 -14.55 24.86 -21.33
N ALA A 570 -13.60 24.07 -21.84
CA ALA A 570 -12.78 23.20 -21.01
C ALA A 570 -11.82 24.00 -20.11
N LYS A 571 -11.28 25.12 -20.60
CA LYS A 571 -10.45 26.04 -19.80
C LYS A 571 -11.23 26.74 -18.70
N ALA A 572 -12.51 27.04 -18.94
CA ALA A 572 -13.40 27.65 -17.96
C ALA A 572 -13.94 26.66 -16.90
N PHE A 573 -13.83 25.35 -17.14
CA PHE A 573 -14.33 24.32 -16.24
C PHE A 573 -13.53 24.28 -14.93
N LYS A 574 -14.22 24.50 -13.81
CA LYS A 574 -13.65 24.49 -12.45
C LYS A 574 -13.88 23.15 -11.76
N SER A 575 -12.86 22.69 -11.05
CA SER A 575 -12.81 21.40 -10.35
C SER A 575 -12.32 21.55 -8.89
N ASP A 576 -12.46 22.74 -8.32
CA ASP A 576 -12.15 23.01 -6.92
C ASP A 576 -13.24 22.50 -5.96
N THR A 577 -12.91 22.43 -4.67
CA THR A 577 -13.79 21.96 -3.60
C THR A 577 -15.13 22.68 -3.54
N ALA A 578 -15.15 24.00 -3.75
CA ALA A 578 -16.38 24.77 -3.69
C ALA A 578 -17.32 24.41 -4.85
N THR A 579 -16.77 24.31 -6.05
CA THR A 579 -17.50 23.92 -7.26
C THR A 579 -18.07 22.52 -7.14
N PHE A 580 -17.25 21.54 -6.71
CA PHE A 580 -17.71 20.17 -6.54
C PHE A 580 -18.83 20.07 -5.48
N ARG A 581 -18.69 20.72 -4.32
CA ARG A 581 -19.74 20.72 -3.28
C ARG A 581 -21.06 21.32 -3.77
N ALA A 582 -21.01 22.38 -4.57
CA ALA A 582 -22.20 22.99 -5.15
C ALA A 582 -22.91 22.06 -6.15
N LEU A 583 -22.14 21.43 -7.05
CA LEU A 583 -22.65 20.44 -8.00
C LEU A 583 -23.27 19.23 -7.27
N MET A 584 -22.59 18.74 -6.23
CA MET A 584 -23.07 17.63 -5.40
C MET A 584 -24.38 17.96 -4.71
N ALA A 585 -24.50 19.12 -4.06
CA ALA A 585 -25.73 19.54 -3.40
C ALA A 585 -26.91 19.65 -4.40
N SER A 586 -26.66 20.16 -5.61
CA SER A 586 -27.67 20.22 -6.66
C SER A 586 -28.10 18.84 -7.14
N ALA A 587 -27.15 17.92 -7.34
CA ALA A 587 -27.42 16.55 -7.75
C ALA A 587 -28.20 15.78 -6.67
N GLU A 588 -27.86 15.95 -5.39
CA GLU A 588 -28.59 15.33 -4.28
C GLU A 588 -30.04 15.79 -4.21
N ALA A 589 -30.29 17.09 -4.38
CA ALA A 589 -31.65 17.63 -4.43
C ALA A 589 -32.45 17.07 -5.62
N ALA A 590 -31.82 16.95 -6.80
CA ALA A 590 -32.45 16.39 -7.99
C ALA A 590 -32.80 14.91 -7.82
N VAL A 591 -31.89 14.11 -7.25
CA VAL A 591 -32.14 12.69 -6.94
C VAL A 591 -33.29 12.55 -5.97
N LYS A 592 -33.31 13.35 -4.88
CA LYS A 592 -34.41 13.34 -3.91
C LYS A 592 -35.74 13.65 -4.59
N ALA A 593 -35.80 14.70 -5.42
CA ALA A 593 -37.03 15.06 -6.14
C ALA A 593 -37.48 13.97 -7.13
N ALA A 594 -36.53 13.33 -7.82
CA ALA A 594 -36.81 12.23 -8.74
C ALA A 594 -37.34 10.99 -8.01
N ASP A 595 -36.75 10.63 -6.87
CA ASP A 595 -37.20 9.53 -6.01
C ASP A 595 -38.60 9.80 -5.45
N GLU A 596 -38.87 11.03 -4.98
CA GLU A 596 -40.19 11.45 -4.51
C GLU A 596 -41.24 11.44 -5.63
N LYS A 597 -40.86 11.86 -6.85
CA LYS A 597 -41.74 11.77 -8.02
C LYS A 597 -42.01 10.31 -8.39
N LYS A 598 -40.98 9.48 -8.49
CA LYS A 598 -41.12 8.05 -8.76
C LYS A 598 -42.02 7.39 -7.74
N ALA A 599 -41.81 7.63 -6.44
CA ALA A 599 -42.65 7.07 -5.39
C ALA A 599 -44.13 7.48 -5.53
N ARG A 600 -44.41 8.74 -5.89
CA ARG A 600 -45.78 9.22 -6.16
C ARG A 600 -46.41 8.58 -7.39
N ASP A 601 -45.66 8.49 -8.49
CA ASP A 601 -46.13 7.89 -9.75
C ASP A 601 -46.42 6.39 -9.55
N GLU A 602 -45.49 5.67 -8.90
CA GLU A 602 -45.67 4.26 -8.57
C GLU A 602 -46.86 4.05 -7.63
N ALA A 603 -47.01 4.85 -6.57
CA ALA A 603 -48.16 4.77 -5.68
C ALA A 603 -49.49 4.99 -6.42
N THR A 604 -49.51 5.89 -7.40
CA THR A 604 -50.69 6.14 -8.26
C THR A 604 -51.01 4.92 -9.13
N ILE A 605 -50.00 4.33 -9.79
CA ILE A 605 -50.16 3.12 -10.60
C ILE A 605 -50.65 1.95 -9.73
N ILE A 606 -50.03 1.76 -8.56
CA ILE A 606 -50.38 0.68 -7.63
C ILE A 606 -51.82 0.83 -7.15
N LYS A 607 -52.21 2.02 -6.69
CA LYS A 607 -53.58 2.28 -6.22
C LYS A 607 -54.62 2.08 -7.33
N LYS A 608 -54.28 2.45 -8.56
CA LYS A 608 -55.15 2.29 -9.74
C LYS A 608 -55.33 0.82 -10.13
N ASN A 609 -54.23 0.09 -10.26
CA ASN A 609 -54.26 -1.27 -10.79
C ASN A 609 -54.61 -2.31 -9.71
N TRP A 610 -54.23 -2.06 -8.45
CA TRP A 610 -54.32 -2.99 -7.33
C TRP A 610 -54.79 -2.31 -6.03
N PRO A 611 -56.00 -1.71 -6.01
CA PRO A 611 -56.51 -0.97 -4.85
C PRO A 611 -56.66 -1.82 -3.58
N GLY A 612 -56.73 -3.15 -3.71
CA GLY A 612 -56.90 -4.10 -2.59
C GLY A 612 -55.63 -4.47 -1.83
N THR A 613 -54.45 -3.97 -2.23
CA THR A 613 -53.19 -4.35 -1.59
C THR A 613 -53.01 -3.71 -0.22
N LYS A 614 -52.43 -4.44 0.73
CA LYS A 614 -52.14 -3.99 2.10
C LYS A 614 -50.66 -4.19 2.43
N PRO A 615 -50.04 -3.32 3.25
CA PRO A 615 -48.65 -3.51 3.66
C PRO A 615 -48.48 -4.78 4.51
N SER A 616 -47.38 -5.48 4.29
CA SER A 616 -46.88 -6.61 5.07
C SER A 616 -45.90 -6.14 6.15
N ARG A 617 -45.42 -7.09 6.97
CA ARG A 617 -44.48 -6.80 8.06
C ARG A 617 -43.11 -6.33 7.54
N LYS A 618 -42.64 -6.82 6.39
CA LYS A 618 -41.39 -6.33 5.76
C LYS A 618 -41.61 -5.29 4.65
N GLY A 619 -42.79 -4.68 4.57
CA GLY A 619 -43.04 -3.51 3.71
C GLY A 619 -43.41 -3.82 2.25
N ALA A 620 -43.56 -5.09 1.86
CA ALA A 620 -44.22 -5.46 0.61
C ALA A 620 -45.72 -5.13 0.66
N LEU A 621 -46.34 -4.76 -0.47
CA LEU A 621 -47.79 -4.65 -0.56
C LEU A 621 -48.38 -5.98 -1.05
N ILE A 622 -49.40 -6.48 -0.38
CA ILE A 622 -49.94 -7.83 -0.57
C ILE A 622 -51.44 -7.76 -0.88
N GLU A 623 -51.88 -8.49 -1.90
CA GLU A 623 -53.29 -8.79 -2.17
C GLU A 623 -53.48 -10.31 -2.20
N ARG A 624 -54.24 -10.84 -1.23
CA ARG A 624 -54.59 -12.27 -1.20
C ARG A 624 -55.76 -12.50 -2.16
N ARG A 625 -55.50 -13.20 -3.26
CA ARG A 625 -56.48 -13.45 -4.35
C ARG A 625 -57.29 -14.72 -4.13
N LYS A 626 -56.70 -15.72 -3.47
CA LYS A 626 -57.37 -16.94 -3.04
C LYS A 626 -56.79 -17.38 -1.70
N ALA A 627 -57.64 -17.72 -0.74
CA ALA A 627 -57.19 -18.26 0.54
C ALA A 627 -56.71 -19.71 0.36
N GLY A 628 -55.58 -20.05 0.97
CA GLY A 628 -55.13 -21.43 1.12
C GLY A 628 -55.71 -22.09 2.38
N SER A 629 -55.44 -23.39 2.53
CA SER A 629 -55.88 -24.20 3.67
C SER A 629 -54.68 -24.75 4.47
N GLY A 630 -54.94 -25.14 5.72
CA GLY A 630 -53.91 -25.64 6.63
C GLY A 630 -53.04 -24.55 7.29
N PRO A 631 -52.03 -24.94 8.10
CA PRO A 631 -51.09 -24.00 8.70
C PRO A 631 -50.07 -23.46 7.67
N PRO A 632 -49.42 -22.32 7.94
CA PRO A 632 -48.25 -21.88 7.18
C PRO A 632 -47.07 -22.85 7.35
N PRO A 633 -46.11 -22.89 6.41
CA PRO A 633 -44.97 -23.79 6.49
C PRO A 633 -44.03 -23.43 7.66
N ALA A 634 -43.54 -24.44 8.37
CA ALA A 634 -42.52 -24.31 9.41
C ALA A 634 -41.11 -24.20 8.80
N ALA A 635 -40.15 -23.70 9.59
CA ALA A 635 -38.75 -23.64 9.18
C ALA A 635 -38.22 -25.04 8.76
N GLY A 636 -37.52 -25.10 7.64
CA GLY A 636 -37.00 -26.35 7.06
C GLY A 636 -37.96 -27.09 6.13
N GLN A 637 -39.26 -26.76 6.10
CA GLN A 637 -40.20 -27.34 5.12
C GLN A 637 -40.00 -26.74 3.73
N THR A 638 -40.36 -27.51 2.70
CA THR A 638 -40.25 -27.10 1.29
C THR A 638 -41.62 -26.65 0.77
N VAL A 639 -41.67 -25.41 0.31
CA VAL A 639 -42.82 -24.82 -0.40
C VAL A 639 -42.60 -25.02 -1.89
N VAL A 640 -43.55 -25.71 -2.54
CA VAL A 640 -43.58 -25.87 -4.00
C VAL A 640 -44.59 -24.87 -4.54
N ALA A 641 -44.12 -23.92 -5.35
CA ALA A 641 -44.94 -22.82 -5.81
C ALA A 641 -44.78 -22.54 -7.31
N ARG A 642 -45.78 -21.87 -7.87
CA ARG A 642 -45.67 -21.17 -9.14
C ARG A 642 -45.51 -19.68 -8.90
N TYR A 643 -44.74 -19.04 -9.76
CA TYR A 643 -44.65 -17.59 -9.78
C TYR A 643 -44.60 -17.01 -11.18
N THR A 644 -45.05 -15.77 -11.29
CA THR A 644 -44.78 -14.90 -12.43
C THR A 644 -44.33 -13.53 -11.91
N GLY A 645 -43.14 -13.10 -12.29
CA GLY A 645 -42.56 -11.80 -11.96
C GLY A 645 -42.64 -10.83 -13.15
N ARG A 646 -43.15 -9.62 -12.89
CA ARG A 646 -43.28 -8.52 -13.85
C ARG A 646 -42.75 -7.22 -13.28
N PHE A 647 -42.26 -6.34 -14.14
CA PHE A 647 -42.03 -4.95 -13.78
C PHE A 647 -43.38 -4.24 -13.57
N LEU A 648 -43.36 -3.07 -12.92
CA LEU A 648 -44.58 -2.30 -12.66
C LEU A 648 -45.35 -1.92 -13.94
N ASP A 649 -44.66 -1.77 -15.06
CA ASP A 649 -45.23 -1.52 -16.39
C ASP A 649 -45.84 -2.77 -17.06
N GLY A 650 -45.79 -3.93 -16.41
CA GLY A 650 -46.38 -5.19 -16.86
C GLY A 650 -45.44 -6.08 -17.67
N ARG A 651 -44.23 -5.61 -18.05
CA ARG A 651 -43.25 -6.43 -18.77
C ARG A 651 -42.81 -7.63 -17.91
N PRO A 652 -42.91 -8.88 -18.41
CA PRO A 652 -42.48 -10.05 -17.65
C PRO A 652 -40.96 -10.18 -17.62
N PHE A 653 -40.42 -10.67 -16.50
CA PHE A 653 -38.99 -10.96 -16.37
C PHE A 653 -38.66 -12.36 -15.84
N ALA A 654 -39.65 -13.07 -15.26
CA ALA A 654 -39.48 -14.45 -14.84
C ALA A 654 -40.86 -15.12 -14.72
N SER A 655 -40.95 -16.40 -15.06
CA SER A 655 -42.16 -17.19 -14.79
C SER A 655 -41.78 -18.66 -14.66
N SER A 656 -42.38 -19.35 -13.69
CA SER A 656 -42.27 -20.80 -13.53
C SER A 656 -43.45 -21.55 -14.19
N ALA A 657 -44.42 -20.81 -14.75
CA ALA A 657 -45.54 -21.33 -15.51
C ALA A 657 -45.25 -21.31 -17.03
N GLU A 658 -46.12 -21.94 -17.84
CA GLU A 658 -46.06 -21.85 -19.31
C GLU A 658 -46.32 -20.43 -19.81
N GLU A 659 -47.29 -19.76 -19.20
CA GLU A 659 -47.65 -18.39 -19.51
C GLU A 659 -46.71 -17.39 -18.83
N GLY A 660 -46.38 -16.31 -19.54
CA GLY A 660 -45.62 -15.19 -19.00
C GLY A 660 -44.11 -15.37 -18.91
N ARG A 661 -43.53 -16.39 -19.58
CA ARG A 661 -42.06 -16.54 -19.67
C ARG A 661 -41.44 -15.47 -20.56
N PRO A 662 -40.28 -14.90 -20.18
CA PRO A 662 -39.59 -13.89 -20.98
C PRO A 662 -38.81 -14.51 -22.17
N VAL A 663 -38.48 -15.80 -22.12
CA VAL A 663 -37.69 -16.50 -23.16
C VAL A 663 -38.45 -17.72 -23.69
N PRO A 664 -38.69 -17.82 -25.02
CA PRO A 664 -39.33 -19.00 -25.63
C PRO A 664 -38.51 -20.28 -25.40
N GLY A 665 -39.18 -21.41 -25.11
CA GLY A 665 -38.55 -22.73 -24.99
C GLY A 665 -38.01 -23.15 -23.61
N GLN A 666 -38.13 -22.30 -22.57
CA GLN A 666 -37.88 -22.74 -21.19
C GLN A 666 -38.95 -23.76 -20.74
N VAL A 667 -38.60 -24.78 -19.95
CA VAL A 667 -39.57 -25.77 -19.46
C VAL A 667 -40.28 -25.21 -18.22
N ALA A 668 -41.63 -25.29 -18.16
CA ALA A 668 -42.38 -24.93 -16.97
C ALA A 668 -42.09 -25.95 -15.87
N GLN A 669 -41.52 -25.49 -14.77
CA GLN A 669 -41.35 -26.31 -13.57
C GLN A 669 -41.67 -25.44 -12.35
N PRO A 670 -42.52 -25.91 -11.42
CA PRO A 670 -42.69 -25.27 -10.12
C PRO A 670 -41.33 -25.07 -9.45
N PHE A 671 -41.16 -23.94 -8.77
CA PHE A 671 -39.93 -23.71 -8.00
C PHE A 671 -40.11 -24.20 -6.57
N GLU A 672 -39.02 -24.69 -6.00
CA GLU A 672 -38.97 -25.14 -4.62
C GLU A 672 -38.27 -24.09 -3.75
N PHE A 673 -38.86 -23.80 -2.59
CA PHE A 673 -38.34 -22.86 -1.62
C PHE A 673 -38.31 -23.51 -0.23
N VAL A 674 -37.12 -23.66 0.34
CA VAL A 674 -36.96 -24.22 1.67
C VAL A 674 -36.98 -23.10 2.70
N VAL A 675 -38.01 -23.09 3.57
CA VAL A 675 -38.22 -22.01 4.54
C VAL A 675 -37.02 -21.88 5.47
N GLY A 676 -36.43 -20.67 5.49
CA GLY A 676 -35.27 -20.34 6.32
C GLY A 676 -33.91 -20.69 5.70
N LYS A 677 -33.85 -21.54 4.66
CA LYS A 677 -32.60 -21.91 3.96
C LYS A 677 -32.46 -21.24 2.59
N THR A 678 -33.52 -21.25 1.79
CA THR A 678 -33.51 -20.57 0.48
C THR A 678 -33.61 -19.07 0.69
N ARG A 679 -32.86 -18.29 -0.10
CA ARG A 679 -32.88 -16.82 -0.09
C ARG A 679 -33.19 -16.33 -1.49
N LEU A 680 -34.28 -15.59 -1.63
CA LEU A 680 -34.68 -14.92 -2.86
C LEU A 680 -34.51 -13.41 -2.66
N ASN A 681 -35.59 -12.73 -2.32
CA ASN A 681 -35.59 -11.34 -1.85
C ASN A 681 -36.48 -11.25 -0.59
N PRO A 682 -36.35 -10.21 0.23
CA PRO A 682 -37.01 -10.15 1.53
C PRO A 682 -38.53 -10.34 1.49
N GLY A 683 -39.21 -9.81 0.46
CA GLY A 683 -40.66 -9.92 0.30
C GLY A 683 -41.13 -11.28 -0.21
N LEU A 684 -40.40 -11.92 -1.12
CA LEU A 684 -40.69 -13.30 -1.54
C LEU A 684 -40.44 -14.29 -0.40
N ASP A 685 -39.34 -14.12 0.32
CA ASP A 685 -38.98 -14.98 1.46
C ASP A 685 -40.05 -14.90 2.56
N GLU A 686 -40.55 -13.69 2.86
CA GLU A 686 -41.66 -13.49 3.80
C GLU A 686 -42.95 -14.12 3.29
N ALA A 687 -43.34 -13.82 2.05
CA ALA A 687 -44.59 -14.31 1.51
C ALA A 687 -44.66 -15.84 1.47
N LEU A 688 -43.61 -16.51 0.98
CA LEU A 688 -43.58 -17.97 0.87
C LEU A 688 -43.54 -18.66 2.24
N ALA A 689 -42.95 -18.03 3.26
CA ALA A 689 -42.97 -18.53 4.63
C ALA A 689 -44.36 -18.40 5.30
N GLU A 690 -45.24 -17.53 4.77
CA GLU A 690 -46.58 -17.28 5.33
C GLU A 690 -47.72 -17.88 4.51
N MET A 691 -47.49 -18.16 3.22
CA MET A 691 -48.52 -18.66 2.32
C MET A 691 -48.88 -20.11 2.61
N ARG A 692 -50.19 -20.39 2.59
CA ARG A 692 -50.74 -21.71 2.85
C ARG A 692 -50.91 -22.51 1.56
N LYS A 693 -51.05 -23.84 1.67
CA LYS A 693 -51.33 -24.71 0.51
C LYS A 693 -52.58 -24.23 -0.23
N GLY A 694 -52.47 -24.04 -1.55
CA GLY A 694 -53.53 -23.56 -2.42
C GLY A 694 -53.78 -22.05 -2.36
N GLU A 695 -52.96 -21.27 -1.63
CA GLU A 695 -53.08 -19.81 -1.57
C GLU A 695 -52.56 -19.16 -2.86
N HIS A 696 -53.30 -18.16 -3.36
CA HIS A 696 -52.85 -17.29 -4.44
C HIS A 696 -52.66 -15.88 -3.91
N ARG A 697 -51.49 -15.31 -4.12
CA ARG A 697 -51.10 -14.02 -3.54
C ARG A 697 -50.37 -13.18 -4.57
N ARG A 698 -50.80 -11.93 -4.72
CA ARG A 698 -50.06 -10.90 -5.41
C ARG A 698 -49.18 -10.15 -4.43
N LEU A 699 -47.94 -9.89 -4.84
CA LEU A 699 -46.97 -9.10 -4.09
C LEU A 699 -46.47 -7.95 -4.95
N ILE A 700 -46.38 -6.76 -4.37
CA ILE A 700 -45.71 -5.61 -4.96
C ILE A 700 -44.53 -5.28 -4.03
N LEU A 701 -43.33 -5.48 -4.56
CA LEU A 701 -42.09 -5.36 -3.82
C LEU A 701 -41.41 -4.05 -4.22
N GLN A 702 -41.36 -3.11 -3.28
CA GLN A 702 -40.73 -1.79 -3.46
C GLN A 702 -39.44 -1.70 -2.63
N GLY A 703 -38.42 -1.03 -3.16
CA GLY A 703 -37.17 -0.76 -2.44
C GLY A 703 -36.58 -2.00 -1.78
N GLN A 704 -36.41 -1.96 -0.45
CA GLN A 704 -35.80 -3.03 0.36
C GLN A 704 -36.66 -4.29 0.48
N ALA A 705 -37.97 -4.24 0.20
CA ALA A 705 -38.80 -5.44 0.12
C ALA A 705 -38.50 -6.27 -1.15
N GLY A 706 -37.95 -5.63 -2.19
CA GLY A 706 -37.42 -6.26 -3.39
C GLY A 706 -35.90 -6.44 -3.32
N TYR A 707 -35.18 -6.05 -4.36
CA TYR A 707 -33.71 -6.16 -4.40
C TYR A 707 -32.95 -4.95 -3.82
N GLY A 708 -33.66 -3.97 -3.25
CA GLY A 708 -33.05 -2.82 -2.58
C GLY A 708 -32.08 -2.02 -3.44
N ARG A 709 -31.11 -1.38 -2.78
CA ARG A 709 -30.05 -0.56 -3.41
C ARG A 709 -29.04 -1.38 -4.22
N SER A 710 -29.03 -2.70 -4.05
CA SER A 710 -28.09 -3.58 -4.77
C SER A 710 -28.62 -4.03 -6.13
N GLY A 711 -29.95 -4.07 -6.30
CA GLY A 711 -30.56 -4.64 -7.50
C GLY A 711 -30.28 -6.14 -7.65
N TYR A 712 -30.52 -6.68 -8.84
CA TYR A 712 -30.21 -8.08 -9.16
C TYR A 712 -29.51 -8.18 -10.51
N THR A 713 -28.47 -9.01 -10.58
CA THR A 713 -27.73 -9.25 -11.82
C THR A 713 -27.49 -10.75 -11.97
N SER A 714 -28.00 -11.38 -13.04
CA SER A 714 -27.85 -12.83 -13.29
C SER A 714 -26.37 -13.24 -13.39
N PRO A 715 -25.95 -14.51 -13.31
CA PRO A 715 -24.58 -14.88 -13.70
C PRO A 715 -24.23 -14.46 -15.14
N GLN A 716 -22.96 -14.17 -15.42
CA GLN A 716 -22.52 -13.83 -16.77
C GLN A 716 -22.39 -15.11 -17.60
N LYS A 717 -22.94 -15.08 -18.82
CA LYS A 717 -22.74 -16.11 -19.84
C LYS A 717 -22.01 -15.49 -21.03
N PRO A 718 -20.96 -16.12 -21.58
CA PRO A 718 -20.27 -15.60 -22.76
C PRO A 718 -21.23 -15.40 -23.94
N GLY A 719 -21.17 -14.24 -24.60
CA GLY A 719 -22.01 -13.92 -25.77
C GLY A 719 -23.45 -13.50 -25.47
N GLU A 720 -23.90 -13.54 -24.21
CA GLU A 720 -25.27 -13.14 -23.83
C GLU A 720 -25.29 -11.82 -23.04
N LYS A 721 -26.31 -10.98 -23.30
CA LYS A 721 -26.57 -9.80 -22.46
C LYS A 721 -27.03 -10.26 -21.08
N ARG A 722 -26.34 -9.79 -20.05
CA ARG A 722 -26.64 -10.11 -18.65
C ARG A 722 -28.03 -9.55 -18.27
N PHE A 723 -28.87 -10.36 -17.62
CA PHE A 723 -30.17 -9.90 -17.14
C PHE A 723 -29.98 -9.10 -15.84
N VAL A 724 -30.58 -7.91 -15.80
CA VAL A 724 -30.43 -6.96 -14.69
C VAL A 724 -31.80 -6.44 -14.26
N ILE A 725 -32.03 -6.44 -12.95
CA ILE A 725 -33.08 -5.64 -12.31
C ILE A 725 -32.37 -4.49 -11.63
N SER A 726 -32.62 -3.28 -12.11
CA SER A 726 -32.00 -2.09 -11.54
C SER A 726 -32.36 -1.93 -10.06
N PRO A 727 -31.48 -1.33 -9.25
CA PRO A 727 -31.76 -1.04 -7.85
C PRO A 727 -33.05 -0.26 -7.63
N ASN A 728 -33.72 -0.55 -6.52
CA ASN A 728 -35.01 0.03 -6.14
C ASN A 728 -36.09 -0.06 -7.23
N THR A 729 -35.99 -1.04 -8.14
CA THR A 729 -37.07 -1.32 -9.10
C THR A 729 -38.25 -1.95 -8.38
N THR A 730 -39.44 -1.42 -8.62
CA THR A 730 -40.68 -2.01 -8.12
C THR A 730 -41.08 -3.21 -8.96
N LEU A 731 -41.27 -4.36 -8.29
CA LEU A 731 -41.57 -5.64 -8.91
C LEU A 731 -42.95 -6.13 -8.48
N VAL A 732 -43.67 -6.75 -9.40
CA VAL A 732 -44.98 -7.35 -9.16
C VAL A 732 -44.86 -8.85 -9.35
N TYR A 733 -45.24 -9.63 -8.34
CA TYR A 733 -45.25 -11.08 -8.39
C TYR A 733 -46.67 -11.60 -8.21
N GLU A 734 -47.04 -12.58 -9.03
CA GLU A 734 -48.13 -13.51 -8.75
C GLU A 734 -47.54 -14.79 -8.19
N LEU A 735 -48.04 -15.27 -7.06
CA LEU A 735 -47.63 -16.52 -6.44
C LEU A 735 -48.82 -17.45 -6.24
N GLU A 736 -48.61 -18.74 -6.48
CA GLU A 736 -49.53 -19.83 -6.15
C GLU A 736 -48.76 -20.94 -5.42
N VAL A 737 -49.12 -21.26 -4.18
CA VAL A 737 -48.52 -22.40 -3.47
C VAL A 737 -49.28 -23.67 -3.82
N LEU A 738 -48.61 -24.61 -4.47
CA LEU A 738 -49.18 -25.89 -4.89
C LEU A 738 -49.15 -26.92 -3.75
N GLU A 739 -48.01 -26.99 -3.06
CA GLU A 739 -47.75 -28.02 -2.06
C GLU A 739 -46.79 -27.49 -0.98
N ILE A 740 -46.93 -28.02 0.24
CA ILE A 740 -45.96 -27.86 1.32
C ILE A 740 -45.54 -29.27 1.72
N ARG A 741 -44.24 -29.57 1.58
CA ARG A 741 -43.66 -30.87 1.89
C ARG A 741 -42.87 -30.81 3.19
N SER A 742 -42.95 -31.88 3.98
CA SER A 742 -42.06 -32.11 5.10
C SER A 742 -40.62 -32.32 4.59
N SER A 743 -39.65 -31.92 5.41
CA SER A 743 -38.21 -32.03 5.11
C SER A 743 -37.77 -33.45 4.78
#